data_AF-A0A1Q9JJ81-F1
#
_entry.id   AF-A0A1Q9JJ81-F1
#
_cell.length_a   1.000
_cell.length_b   1.000
_cell.length_c   1.000
_cell.angle_alpha   90.00
_cell.angle_beta   90.00
_cell.angle_gamma   90.00
#
_symmetry.space_group_name_H-M   'P 1'
#
loop_
_entity.id
_entity.type
_entity.pdbx_description
1 polymer ?
#
loop_
_entity_poly.entity_id
_entity_poly.type
_entity_poly.pdbx_seq_one_letter_code
_entity_poly.pdbx_strand_id
1 'polypeptide(L)'
;MRQMRRSLMLTLVLAVLIAAGIGGLCITYAADSGGASFREEYASPGDSLHVVYNGTSGEDISYRWYMDDQKISCTGNTYCVTSDDMEKVIRAEVWEGGKKVSDCSIICSVLPVVYINTQEGKDITSREEYLPAEMNIQGCEKYNRTNTDLYTGKIEIKGRGHSTWKRFDKKPYKIKLDKKTNLFGMGKNKHWVLLANYIDESGMRNMLSSYYGKNLGTTAMDGLWVDVVLNGKFIGMYQLAEHVRVDKNRVDIYDWEGAAGDIAKAFAKKNGLSKDEEDALGDQLEQDVSWITTDRFRYGGNEYSASDYYSRPESANGGCLFEIDADPEKTPGFYTDRNVPVNFDTPEFATSGSTFSSMMRNSVQKLEDAFYSPDQCVKDIGSGRLSYVDICDADSLVSFWMASEFMRNEIGAKSTFFYKDIDRPICFGPIWDFDWSSDSVAPFGTSGARSWVTKDRPWFAEAKKSAYFAVKARELFRDKEDMLRESVQNGGTVDRWHDYIRQPALKNESIWKYSRGFEADTSALKSWIQKRISWMDEQFATDQSAMKSLGVPLSDRLSITLSGEDVEHIADQAYETKTSPAKTIRAAVSIRDNSYASLNYYINGRYIGSVKLDGESEIPLILDESLFTEKQGKKNVISVWLKTGDGQFAEQQYCTLKFTQGEEQYCDVVLNEHGSSRVIKTASGKKFRLPKVAADSSMLFTGWRKEGSDQDISPGEKLSITSRTVLNAHFAECRDGDVYHDWEASGDGYKCRKCGLTKEDDKEYVDIADCDVTQSSRYGTQYTGRAVAPVITVSYCGRILTEGRDYRLNITNNVNIGFATYKISGIRSAGFDGTAELSYRIVHRKIRTVSCELSETLYKYDGKEKTPGVHLSYSGIALKQNRDYTVSYLDNKKAGTATVVITGKGNFTGEKKVTFRISKDIKPRKTSLKSLKAKSGRKIAVVWKKQTANTGGYQIRYAANKKFKSAKYVKVKGSKNTSKTIRVRKSRTKYYVEVRTYVKVGKKTYYSSWSKAKTVRTKK
;
A
#
# COMPACT_ATOMS: atom_id res chain seq x y z
N MET A 1 -27.85 -56.38 30.77
CA MET A 1 -29.26 -55.92 30.62
C MET A 1 -29.41 -54.45 31.02
N ARG A 2 -29.05 -53.56 30.11
CA ARG A 2 -29.70 -52.25 29.83
C ARG A 2 -29.14 -51.77 28.48
N GLN A 3 -29.15 -52.71 27.53
CA GLN A 3 -29.22 -52.48 26.10
C GLN A 3 -30.73 -52.32 25.84
N MET A 4 -31.20 -51.07 25.76
CA MET A 4 -32.45 -50.61 25.10
C MET A 4 -32.77 -49.20 25.59
N ARG A 5 -32.98 -48.30 24.61
CA ARG A 5 -33.36 -46.88 24.71
C ARG A 5 -32.20 -45.86 24.74
N ARG A 6 -31.57 -45.67 23.57
CA ARG A 6 -31.70 -44.46 22.73
C ARG A 6 -30.84 -44.60 21.48
N SER A 7 -31.24 -45.56 20.64
CA SER A 7 -30.93 -45.60 19.21
C SER A 7 -32.24 -45.30 18.49
N LEU A 8 -32.52 -44.02 18.26
CA LEU A 8 -33.55 -43.55 17.34
C LEU A 8 -33.29 -42.07 17.00
N MET A 9 -32.21 -41.82 16.24
CA MET A 9 -32.11 -40.74 15.24
C MET A 9 -30.78 -40.87 14.48
N LEU A 10 -30.52 -42.10 14.01
CA LEU A 10 -29.46 -42.41 13.05
C LEU A 10 -30.14 -42.95 11.78
N THR A 11 -31.00 -42.14 11.16
CA THR A 11 -31.60 -42.43 9.84
C THR A 11 -32.07 -41.15 9.13
N LEU A 12 -31.40 -40.01 9.36
CA LEU A 12 -31.72 -38.75 8.67
C LEU A 12 -30.53 -37.80 8.47
N VAL A 13 -29.30 -38.34 8.41
CA VAL A 13 -28.09 -37.56 8.03
C VAL A 13 -27.50 -38.06 6.70
N LEU A 14 -28.15 -39.02 6.05
CA LEU A 14 -27.90 -39.45 4.66
C LEU A 14 -28.52 -38.48 3.62
N ALA A 15 -28.51 -37.18 3.91
CA ALA A 15 -29.10 -36.12 3.09
C ALA A 15 -28.10 -34.96 2.86
N VAL A 16 -26.83 -35.30 2.59
CA VAL A 16 -25.80 -34.30 2.21
C VAL A 16 -25.40 -34.38 0.74
N LEU A 17 -25.75 -35.40 -0.06
CA LEU A 17 -25.12 -35.54 -1.39
C LEU A 17 -26.01 -36.08 -2.53
N ILE A 18 -27.23 -35.56 -2.70
CA ILE A 18 -27.91 -35.64 -4.00
C ILE A 18 -28.62 -34.30 -4.29
N ALA A 19 -27.86 -33.33 -4.75
CA ALA A 19 -28.22 -32.40 -5.83
C ALA A 19 -27.17 -31.29 -5.90
N ALA A 20 -26.08 -31.55 -6.62
CA ALA A 20 -25.23 -30.51 -7.21
C ALA A 20 -25.99 -29.76 -8.33
N GLY A 21 -27.19 -29.27 -8.02
CA GLY A 21 -27.96 -28.39 -8.86
C GLY A 21 -27.49 -26.97 -8.61
N ILE A 22 -26.81 -26.38 -9.58
CA ILE A 22 -26.56 -24.94 -9.64
C ILE A 22 -27.94 -24.27 -9.80
N GLY A 23 -28.61 -24.04 -8.68
CA GLY A 23 -29.77 -23.17 -8.55
C GLY A 23 -29.33 -21.92 -7.79
N GLY A 24 -29.58 -20.74 -8.35
CA GLY A 24 -29.14 -19.46 -7.78
C GLY A 24 -29.44 -19.39 -6.28
N LEU A 25 -28.42 -19.05 -5.48
CA LEU A 25 -28.54 -18.89 -4.04
C LEU A 25 -29.66 -17.89 -3.72
N CYS A 26 -30.75 -18.36 -3.12
CA CYS A 26 -31.72 -17.48 -2.46
C CYS A 26 -31.07 -16.94 -1.19
N ILE A 27 -31.02 -15.62 -1.03
CA ILE A 27 -30.36 -15.00 0.10
C ILE A 27 -31.41 -14.34 1.01
N THR A 28 -31.54 -14.88 2.22
CA THR A 28 -32.42 -14.35 3.28
C THR A 28 -31.72 -13.21 4.02
N TYR A 29 -32.39 -12.06 4.13
CA TYR A 29 -31.79 -10.80 4.62
C TYR A 29 -32.50 -10.17 5.84
N ALA A 30 -33.50 -10.83 6.45
CA ALA A 30 -34.03 -10.46 7.77
C ALA A 30 -34.75 -11.64 8.45
N ALA A 31 -34.94 -11.51 9.77
CA ALA A 31 -35.46 -12.51 10.72
C ALA A 31 -36.50 -13.49 10.15
N ASP A 32 -36.29 -14.78 10.38
CA ASP A 32 -37.18 -15.87 9.98
C ASP A 32 -38.64 -15.58 10.36
N SER A 33 -39.42 -15.13 9.37
CA SER A 33 -40.87 -15.06 9.41
C SER A 33 -41.47 -15.90 8.27
N GLY A 34 -40.93 -17.09 7.97
CA GLY A 34 -41.69 -18.08 7.18
C GLY A 34 -41.47 -18.09 5.66
N GLY A 35 -40.22 -18.00 5.18
CA GLY A 35 -39.85 -18.53 3.87
C GLY A 35 -39.81 -17.55 2.68
N ALA A 36 -39.84 -16.23 2.92
CA ALA A 36 -39.60 -15.20 1.89
C ALA A 36 -38.14 -14.70 1.86
N SER A 37 -37.59 -14.48 0.66
CA SER A 37 -36.23 -13.94 0.47
C SER A 37 -36.09 -13.18 -0.85
N PHE A 38 -35.05 -12.35 -0.99
CA PHE A 38 -34.68 -11.78 -2.29
C PHE A 38 -33.78 -12.77 -3.06
N ARG A 39 -33.92 -12.84 -4.39
CA ARG A 39 -32.98 -13.60 -5.25
C ARG A 39 -31.66 -12.87 -5.44
N GLU A 40 -31.69 -11.55 -5.29
CA GLU A 40 -30.59 -10.67 -5.63
C GLU A 40 -29.64 -10.56 -4.45
N GLU A 41 -28.36 -10.60 -4.77
CA GLU A 41 -27.27 -10.50 -3.80
C GLU A 41 -26.78 -9.05 -3.63
N TYR A 42 -27.40 -8.12 -4.35
CA TYR A 42 -27.15 -6.69 -4.34
C TYR A 42 -28.34 -5.92 -4.96
N ALA A 43 -28.68 -4.75 -4.39
CA ALA A 43 -29.73 -3.86 -4.87
C ALA A 43 -29.13 -2.60 -5.53
N SER A 44 -28.96 -2.64 -6.85
CA SER A 44 -28.35 -1.55 -7.64
C SER A 44 -29.39 -0.79 -8.47
N PRO A 45 -29.23 0.52 -8.72
CA PRO A 45 -30.12 1.25 -9.61
C PRO A 45 -30.21 0.63 -11.01
N GLY A 46 -31.43 0.29 -11.44
CA GLY A 46 -31.74 -0.40 -12.70
C GLY A 46 -31.94 -1.90 -12.55
N ASP A 47 -31.57 -2.50 -11.42
CA ASP A 47 -31.81 -3.92 -11.14
C ASP A 47 -33.24 -4.16 -10.64
N SER A 48 -33.74 -5.37 -10.86
CA SER A 48 -35.03 -5.81 -10.34
C SER A 48 -34.83 -6.73 -9.14
N LEU A 49 -35.39 -6.35 -8.00
CA LEU A 49 -35.50 -7.19 -6.82
C LEU A 49 -36.68 -8.15 -6.99
N HIS A 50 -36.42 -9.44 -6.84
CA HIS A 50 -37.40 -10.51 -6.97
C HIS A 50 -37.56 -11.23 -5.63
N VAL A 51 -38.78 -11.18 -5.09
CA VAL A 51 -39.15 -11.96 -3.90
C VAL A 51 -39.42 -13.40 -4.31
N VAL A 52 -38.76 -14.33 -3.64
CA VAL A 52 -39.06 -15.75 -3.63
C VAL A 52 -39.79 -16.10 -2.36
N TYR A 53 -40.86 -16.87 -2.48
CA TYR A 53 -41.58 -17.41 -1.36
C TYR A 53 -41.65 -18.93 -1.51
N ASN A 54 -41.17 -19.66 -0.50
CA ASN A 54 -41.10 -21.13 -0.51
C ASN A 54 -42.27 -21.78 0.26
N GLY A 55 -43.38 -21.06 0.47
CA GLY A 55 -44.57 -21.61 1.12
C GLY A 55 -45.29 -22.67 0.28
N THR A 56 -46.07 -23.52 0.95
CA THR A 56 -46.63 -24.75 0.37
C THR A 56 -48.10 -24.66 -0.07
N SER A 57 -48.71 -23.48 -0.14
CA SER A 57 -50.15 -23.36 -0.45
C SER A 57 -50.43 -23.16 -1.95
N GLY A 58 -51.60 -23.63 -2.39
CA GLY A 58 -52.17 -23.40 -3.71
C GLY A 58 -53.13 -22.21 -3.78
N GLU A 59 -53.03 -21.23 -2.87
CA GLU A 59 -53.84 -20.00 -2.84
C GLU A 59 -53.15 -18.79 -3.52
N ASP A 60 -53.92 -17.72 -3.77
CA ASP A 60 -53.44 -16.48 -4.40
C ASP A 60 -52.49 -15.69 -3.47
N ILE A 61 -51.19 -15.76 -3.77
CA ILE A 61 -50.15 -14.97 -3.10
C ILE A 61 -50.16 -13.52 -3.60
N SER A 62 -50.11 -12.56 -2.67
CA SER A 62 -49.95 -11.14 -2.97
C SER A 62 -48.79 -10.52 -2.21
N TYR A 63 -48.29 -9.39 -2.70
CA TYR A 63 -47.10 -8.72 -2.18
C TYR A 63 -47.41 -7.27 -1.83
N ARG A 64 -46.85 -6.79 -0.72
CA ARG A 64 -46.91 -5.38 -0.33
C ARG A 64 -45.50 -4.86 -0.10
N TRP A 65 -45.18 -3.76 -0.76
CA TRP A 65 -43.84 -3.19 -0.73
C TRP A 65 -43.78 -1.93 0.14
N TYR A 66 -42.65 -1.76 0.81
CA TYR A 66 -42.36 -0.67 1.71
C TYR A 66 -40.95 -0.15 1.46
N MET A 67 -40.77 1.15 1.63
CA MET A 67 -39.50 1.84 1.54
C MET A 67 -39.35 2.73 2.78
N ASP A 68 -38.33 2.46 3.61
CA ASP A 68 -38.18 3.07 4.94
C ASP A 68 -39.51 3.04 5.73
N ASP A 69 -40.14 1.87 5.75
CA ASP A 69 -41.45 1.57 6.37
C ASP A 69 -42.67 2.32 5.80
N GLN A 70 -42.49 3.14 4.76
CA GLN A 70 -43.61 3.74 4.03
C GLN A 70 -44.05 2.82 2.90
N LYS A 71 -45.36 2.49 2.85
CA LYS A 71 -45.91 1.65 1.78
C LYS A 71 -45.76 2.34 0.42
N ILE A 72 -45.23 1.62 -0.57
CA ILE A 72 -45.05 2.11 -1.94
C ILE A 72 -45.99 1.42 -2.91
N SER A 73 -46.27 2.09 -4.04
CA SER A 73 -47.12 1.56 -5.10
C SER A 73 -46.34 0.61 -6.00
N CYS A 74 -46.19 -0.64 -5.58
CA CYS A 74 -45.65 -1.74 -6.37
C CYS A 74 -46.55 -2.97 -6.25
N THR A 75 -46.83 -3.62 -7.38
CA THR A 75 -47.66 -4.82 -7.46
C THR A 75 -46.84 -6.02 -7.93
N GLY A 76 -47.16 -7.20 -7.41
CA GLY A 76 -46.44 -8.43 -7.73
C GLY A 76 -45.14 -8.60 -6.93
N ASN A 77 -44.39 -9.64 -7.27
CA ASN A 77 -43.19 -10.07 -6.53
C ASN A 77 -41.90 -9.38 -6.97
N THR A 78 -41.97 -8.33 -7.78
CA THR A 78 -40.81 -7.71 -8.41
C THR A 78 -40.83 -6.19 -8.23
N TYR A 79 -39.69 -5.61 -7.83
CA TYR A 79 -39.50 -4.17 -7.67
C TYR A 79 -38.24 -3.70 -8.39
N CYS A 80 -38.33 -2.63 -9.19
CA CYS A 80 -37.18 -2.06 -9.90
C CYS A 80 -36.52 -0.97 -9.04
N VAL A 81 -35.24 -1.17 -8.72
CA VAL A 81 -34.45 -0.23 -7.90
C VAL A 81 -34.10 1.00 -8.74
N THR A 82 -34.25 2.17 -8.14
CA THR A 82 -33.94 3.47 -8.73
C THR A 82 -32.83 4.16 -7.95
N SER A 83 -32.22 5.19 -8.55
CA SER A 83 -31.21 6.00 -7.86
C SER A 83 -31.73 6.69 -6.61
N ASP A 84 -33.04 6.95 -6.54
CA ASP A 84 -33.67 7.58 -5.38
C ASP A 84 -33.85 6.58 -4.22
N ASP A 85 -33.69 5.28 -4.46
CA ASP A 85 -33.85 4.24 -3.44
C ASP A 85 -32.57 4.01 -2.63
N MET A 86 -31.45 4.61 -3.05
CA MET A 86 -30.18 4.46 -2.36
C MET A 86 -30.25 4.95 -0.90
N GLU A 87 -29.61 4.19 0.00
CA GLU A 87 -29.62 4.30 1.46
C GLU A 87 -30.99 4.11 2.14
N LYS A 88 -31.95 3.51 1.43
CA LYS A 88 -33.26 3.14 1.96
C LYS A 88 -33.38 1.63 2.15
N VAL A 89 -34.19 1.25 3.13
CA VAL A 89 -34.57 -0.14 3.36
C VAL A 89 -35.79 -0.47 2.51
N ILE A 90 -35.66 -1.41 1.59
CA ILE A 90 -36.77 -1.97 0.83
C ILE A 90 -37.25 -3.22 1.54
N ARG A 91 -38.54 -3.26 1.90
CA ARG A 91 -39.17 -4.41 2.56
C ARG A 91 -40.36 -4.89 1.74
N ALA A 92 -40.44 -6.18 1.52
CA ALA A 92 -41.56 -6.83 0.86
C ALA A 92 -42.25 -7.78 1.84
N GLU A 93 -43.55 -7.61 2.01
CA GLU A 93 -44.40 -8.53 2.75
C GLU A 93 -45.14 -9.46 1.80
N VAL A 94 -45.18 -10.74 2.14
CA VAL A 94 -45.93 -11.79 1.45
C VAL A 94 -47.23 -12.03 2.21
N TRP A 95 -48.35 -12.00 1.48
CA TRP A 95 -49.69 -12.11 2.01
C TRP A 95 -50.45 -13.25 1.33
N GLU A 96 -51.11 -14.07 2.13
CA GLU A 96 -51.92 -15.22 1.72
C GLU A 96 -53.25 -15.17 2.47
N GLY A 97 -54.38 -15.35 1.76
CA GLY A 97 -55.71 -15.30 2.39
C GLY A 97 -56.00 -14.01 3.18
N GLY A 98 -55.37 -12.89 2.81
CA GLY A 98 -55.48 -11.61 3.52
C GLY A 98 -54.67 -11.50 4.83
N LYS A 99 -53.82 -12.47 5.15
CA LYS A 99 -52.90 -12.45 6.31
C LYS A 99 -51.45 -12.34 5.84
N LYS A 100 -50.62 -11.60 6.59
CA LYS A 100 -49.17 -11.58 6.37
C LYS A 100 -48.61 -12.94 6.77
N VAL A 101 -47.99 -13.64 5.83
CA VAL A 101 -47.37 -14.95 6.06
C VAL A 101 -45.85 -14.89 6.09
N SER A 102 -45.24 -13.87 5.48
CA SER A 102 -43.79 -13.66 5.53
C SER A 102 -43.36 -12.25 5.16
N ASP A 103 -42.11 -11.90 5.41
CA ASP A 103 -41.47 -10.72 4.85
C ASP A 103 -39.95 -10.84 4.72
N CYS A 104 -39.37 -10.04 3.82
CA CYS A 104 -37.94 -9.89 3.64
C CYS A 104 -37.58 -8.43 3.43
N SER A 105 -36.38 -8.02 3.85
CA SER A 105 -35.86 -6.66 3.64
C SER A 105 -34.45 -6.65 3.09
N ILE A 106 -34.10 -5.62 2.33
CA ILE A 106 -32.78 -5.40 1.75
C ILE A 106 -32.45 -3.90 1.77
N ILE A 107 -31.16 -3.55 1.89
CA ILE A 107 -30.72 -2.15 1.87
C ILE A 107 -30.10 -1.86 0.50
N CYS A 108 -30.59 -0.80 -0.14
CA CYS A 108 -29.99 -0.27 -1.36
C CYS A 108 -28.77 0.58 -1.00
N SER A 109 -27.62 -0.01 -0.66
CA SER A 109 -26.43 0.74 -0.24
C SER A 109 -25.39 0.88 -1.35
N VAL A 110 -24.65 1.99 -1.37
CA VAL A 110 -23.42 2.13 -2.17
C VAL A 110 -22.25 1.32 -1.58
N LEU A 111 -22.36 0.91 -0.32
CA LEU A 111 -21.41 0.07 0.40
C LEU A 111 -21.87 -1.39 0.43
N PRO A 112 -20.96 -2.36 0.68
CA PRO A 112 -21.37 -3.70 1.06
C PRO A 112 -22.20 -3.66 2.35
N VAL A 113 -23.19 -4.53 2.47
CA VAL A 113 -24.06 -4.61 3.65
C VAL A 113 -23.80 -5.92 4.38
N VAL A 114 -23.48 -5.84 5.67
CA VAL A 114 -23.23 -6.98 6.56
C VAL A 114 -24.48 -7.22 7.39
N TYR A 115 -25.15 -8.33 7.10
CA TYR A 115 -26.30 -8.82 7.84
C TYR A 115 -25.83 -9.80 8.91
N ILE A 116 -26.25 -9.58 10.14
CA ILE A 116 -25.91 -10.42 11.29
C ILE A 116 -27.21 -10.75 12.02
N ASN A 117 -27.49 -12.03 12.20
CA ASN A 117 -28.60 -12.51 13.00
C ASN A 117 -28.04 -13.39 14.11
N THR A 118 -28.13 -12.92 15.36
CA THR A 118 -27.76 -13.73 16.52
C THR A 118 -28.76 -14.84 16.72
N GLN A 119 -28.31 -15.95 17.31
CA GLN A 119 -29.20 -17.05 17.64
C GLN A 119 -30.36 -16.54 18.51
N GLU A 120 -31.59 -16.86 18.11
CA GLU A 120 -32.84 -16.41 18.76
C GLU A 120 -33.03 -14.87 18.80
N GLY A 121 -32.26 -14.11 18.01
CA GLY A 121 -32.34 -12.65 17.97
C GLY A 121 -31.84 -11.96 19.26
N LYS A 122 -31.00 -12.62 20.05
CA LYS A 122 -30.44 -12.08 21.30
C LYS A 122 -29.61 -10.82 21.09
N ASP A 123 -29.75 -9.86 21.98
CA ASP A 123 -28.89 -8.68 22.00
C ASP A 123 -27.46 -9.03 22.43
N ILE A 124 -26.49 -8.31 21.85
CA ILE A 124 -25.07 -8.46 22.20
C ILE A 124 -24.75 -7.48 23.33
N THR A 125 -24.65 -7.99 24.56
CA THR A 125 -24.48 -7.18 25.78
C THR A 125 -23.14 -7.38 26.50
N SER A 126 -22.32 -8.36 26.05
CA SER A 126 -21.03 -8.70 26.66
C SER A 126 -19.86 -8.42 25.71
N ARG A 127 -18.69 -8.09 26.29
CA ARG A 127 -17.39 -8.01 25.59
C ARG A 127 -16.53 -9.25 25.77
N GLU A 128 -16.91 -10.11 26.72
CA GLU A 128 -16.14 -11.29 27.09
C GLU A 128 -16.70 -12.53 26.41
N GLU A 129 -18.03 -12.68 26.44
CA GLU A 129 -18.74 -13.86 25.95
C GLU A 129 -19.15 -13.71 24.48
N TYR A 130 -18.81 -14.72 23.69
CA TYR A 130 -19.25 -14.85 22.30
C TYR A 130 -20.66 -15.41 22.20
N LEU A 131 -21.48 -14.82 21.33
CA LEU A 131 -22.78 -15.35 20.94
C LEU A 131 -22.70 -15.99 19.56
N PRO A 132 -23.28 -17.18 19.36
CA PRO A 132 -23.48 -17.74 18.03
C PRO A 132 -24.39 -16.82 17.20
N ALA A 133 -24.02 -16.62 15.94
CA ALA A 133 -24.79 -15.85 14.98
C ALA A 133 -24.57 -16.37 13.55
N GLU A 134 -25.41 -15.91 12.63
CA GLU A 134 -25.21 -16.09 11.20
C GLU A 134 -24.88 -14.75 10.56
N MET A 135 -23.92 -14.75 9.63
CA MET A 135 -23.52 -13.56 8.90
C MET A 135 -23.66 -13.79 7.40
N ASN A 136 -24.16 -12.76 6.73
CA ASN A 136 -24.24 -12.73 5.29
C ASN A 136 -23.86 -11.35 4.76
N ILE A 137 -23.04 -11.31 3.70
CA ILE A 137 -22.56 -10.08 3.09
C ILE A 137 -23.25 -9.89 1.74
N GLN A 138 -24.05 -8.83 1.65
CA GLN A 138 -24.54 -8.29 0.38
C GLN A 138 -23.43 -7.48 -0.28
N GLY A 139 -23.29 -7.63 -1.60
CA GLY A 139 -22.31 -6.89 -2.38
C GLY A 139 -22.70 -5.43 -2.60
N CYS A 140 -21.89 -4.73 -3.38
CA CYS A 140 -22.23 -3.47 -4.03
C CYS A 140 -21.67 -3.40 -5.46
N GLU A 141 -21.91 -2.31 -6.18
CA GLU A 141 -21.38 -2.11 -7.55
C GLU A 141 -19.86 -2.37 -7.61
N LYS A 142 -19.15 -1.96 -6.56
CA LYS A 142 -17.71 -2.15 -6.44
C LYS A 142 -17.30 -3.57 -6.04
N TYR A 143 -18.06 -4.22 -5.15
CA TYR A 143 -17.72 -5.52 -4.56
C TYR A 143 -18.89 -6.49 -4.70
N ASN A 144 -18.89 -7.34 -5.71
CA ASN A 144 -19.95 -8.32 -5.96
C ASN A 144 -19.34 -9.69 -6.28
N ARG A 145 -20.16 -10.75 -6.35
CA ARG A 145 -19.65 -12.12 -6.57
C ARG A 145 -18.88 -12.33 -7.88
N THR A 146 -18.98 -11.43 -8.86
CA THR A 146 -18.15 -11.53 -10.08
C THR A 146 -16.70 -11.13 -9.85
N ASN A 147 -16.43 -10.33 -8.81
CA ASN A 147 -15.10 -9.78 -8.54
C ASN A 147 -14.62 -9.98 -7.09
N THR A 148 -15.46 -10.41 -6.16
CA THR A 148 -15.11 -10.57 -4.74
C THR A 148 -15.85 -11.76 -4.16
N ASP A 149 -15.17 -12.59 -3.37
CA ASP A 149 -15.83 -13.63 -2.59
C ASP A 149 -16.60 -13.00 -1.42
N LEU A 150 -17.93 -13.07 -1.48
CA LEU A 150 -18.81 -12.60 -0.40
C LEU A 150 -19.09 -13.74 0.59
N TYR A 151 -19.00 -13.42 1.87
CA TYR A 151 -19.19 -14.40 2.94
C TYR A 151 -20.66 -14.65 3.27
N THR A 152 -20.99 -15.93 3.42
CA THR A 152 -22.23 -16.41 4.01
C THR A 152 -21.86 -17.62 4.89
N GLY A 153 -22.26 -17.61 6.17
CA GLY A 153 -21.94 -18.70 7.08
C GLY A 153 -22.17 -18.37 8.55
N LYS A 154 -21.84 -19.34 9.41
CA LYS A 154 -21.94 -19.19 10.87
C LYS A 154 -20.79 -18.33 11.37
N ILE A 155 -21.04 -17.55 12.41
CA ILE A 155 -20.05 -16.74 13.09
C ILE A 155 -20.26 -16.80 14.61
N GLU A 156 -19.26 -16.34 15.34
CA GLU A 156 -19.39 -15.94 16.72
C GLU A 156 -19.18 -14.42 16.81
N ILE A 157 -20.01 -13.73 17.60
CA ILE A 157 -19.93 -12.27 17.75
C ILE A 157 -19.96 -11.85 19.22
N LYS A 158 -19.17 -10.84 19.56
CA LYS A 158 -19.22 -10.17 20.88
C LYS A 158 -18.93 -8.69 20.78
N GLY A 159 -19.21 -7.97 21.86
CA GLY A 159 -18.82 -6.57 22.02
C GLY A 159 -17.30 -6.37 22.06
N ARG A 160 -16.84 -5.15 21.76
CA ARG A 160 -15.43 -4.78 21.94
C ARG A 160 -15.24 -3.34 22.37
N GLY A 161 -13.98 -2.97 22.62
CA GLY A 161 -13.60 -1.61 22.99
C GLY A 161 -13.92 -1.30 24.45
N HIS A 162 -13.20 -0.34 25.02
CA HIS A 162 -13.42 0.09 26.41
C HIS A 162 -14.34 1.30 26.46
N SER A 163 -13.81 2.45 26.04
CA SER A 163 -14.51 3.73 26.12
C SER A 163 -15.74 3.75 25.21
N THR A 164 -15.61 3.25 23.98
CA THR A 164 -16.73 3.21 23.01
C THR A 164 -17.89 2.37 23.51
N TRP A 165 -17.59 1.22 24.13
CA TRP A 165 -18.60 0.33 24.69
C TRP A 165 -19.36 0.98 25.86
N LYS A 166 -18.64 1.66 26.76
CA LYS A 166 -19.23 2.25 27.98
C LYS A 166 -19.94 3.58 27.74
N ARG A 167 -19.50 4.39 26.77
CA ARG A 167 -19.90 5.81 26.66
C ARG A 167 -20.87 6.13 25.53
N PHE A 168 -20.97 5.29 24.50
CA PHE A 168 -21.73 5.62 23.29
C PHE A 168 -22.78 4.57 22.95
N ASP A 169 -23.88 5.00 22.33
CA ASP A 169 -25.03 4.12 22.03
C ASP A 169 -24.70 3.13 20.91
N LYS A 170 -23.91 3.56 19.92
CA LYS A 170 -23.45 2.71 18.82
C LYS A 170 -22.30 1.82 19.29
N LYS A 171 -22.53 0.52 19.35
CA LYS A 171 -21.57 -0.46 19.89
C LYS A 171 -20.67 -1.06 18.80
N PRO A 172 -19.36 -1.20 19.02
CA PRO A 172 -18.47 -1.93 18.11
C PRO A 172 -18.41 -3.43 18.45
N TYR A 173 -18.09 -4.26 17.45
CA TYR A 173 -18.12 -5.73 17.57
C TYR A 173 -16.83 -6.41 17.11
N LYS A 174 -16.52 -7.56 17.74
CA LYS A 174 -15.55 -8.56 17.26
C LYS A 174 -16.33 -9.71 16.62
N ILE A 175 -15.90 -10.15 15.45
CA ILE A 175 -16.49 -11.25 14.68
C ILE A 175 -15.44 -12.35 14.51
N LYS A 176 -15.83 -13.59 14.77
CA LYS A 176 -15.05 -14.79 14.46
C LYS A 176 -15.83 -15.66 13.48
N LEU A 177 -15.30 -15.86 12.27
CA LEU A 177 -15.89 -16.69 11.23
C LEU A 177 -15.67 -18.18 11.51
N ASP A 178 -16.57 -19.03 11.03
CA ASP A 178 -16.40 -20.48 11.09
C ASP A 178 -15.17 -20.97 10.30
N LYS A 179 -14.87 -20.30 9.18
CA LYS A 179 -13.74 -20.60 8.27
C LYS A 179 -12.93 -19.36 7.91
N LYS A 180 -11.61 -19.53 7.72
CA LYS A 180 -10.71 -18.46 7.26
C LYS A 180 -11.20 -17.98 5.89
N THR A 181 -11.58 -16.71 5.78
CA THR A 181 -12.12 -16.11 4.55
C THR A 181 -11.36 -14.84 4.21
N ASN A 182 -11.11 -14.59 2.92
CA ASN A 182 -10.45 -13.38 2.43
C ASN A 182 -11.48 -12.26 2.19
N LEU A 183 -11.95 -11.62 3.26
CA LEU A 183 -12.97 -10.57 3.13
C LEU A 183 -12.40 -9.39 2.35
N PHE A 184 -12.95 -9.14 1.16
CA PHE A 184 -12.63 -8.00 0.28
C PHE A 184 -11.13 -7.85 -0.07
N GLY A 185 -10.37 -8.96 -0.07
CA GLY A 185 -8.95 -8.96 -0.39
C GLY A 185 -8.03 -8.55 0.76
N MET A 186 -8.53 -8.44 2.00
CA MET A 186 -7.74 -8.12 3.21
C MET A 186 -6.98 -9.34 3.81
N GLY A 187 -6.84 -10.42 3.06
CA GLY A 187 -6.17 -11.65 3.51
C GLY A 187 -7.11 -12.62 4.23
N LYS A 188 -6.84 -13.92 4.10
CA LYS A 188 -7.64 -14.98 4.73
C LYS A 188 -7.50 -14.97 6.24
N ASN A 189 -8.57 -14.69 6.96
CA ASN A 189 -8.57 -14.76 8.43
C ASN A 189 -9.97 -15.10 8.97
N LYS A 190 -10.05 -15.57 10.22
CA LYS A 190 -11.32 -15.78 10.93
C LYS A 190 -11.74 -14.56 11.76
N HIS A 191 -10.80 -13.73 12.20
CA HIS A 191 -11.03 -12.67 13.17
C HIS A 191 -11.10 -11.31 12.47
N TRP A 192 -12.26 -10.68 12.59
CA TRP A 192 -12.60 -9.39 11.99
C TRP A 192 -13.25 -8.49 13.03
N VAL A 193 -13.29 -7.20 12.76
CA VAL A 193 -13.92 -6.24 13.67
C VAL A 193 -14.81 -5.28 12.91
N LEU A 194 -15.92 -4.92 13.54
CA LEU A 194 -16.78 -3.81 13.14
C LEU A 194 -16.53 -2.65 14.09
N LEU A 195 -15.78 -1.66 13.62
CA LEU A 195 -15.53 -0.44 14.39
C LEU A 195 -16.70 0.53 14.16
N ALA A 196 -17.28 1.00 15.26
CA ALA A 196 -18.41 1.93 15.25
C ALA A 196 -18.00 3.33 14.77
N ASN A 197 -16.73 3.72 15.00
CA ASN A 197 -16.16 5.05 14.72
C ASN A 197 -17.07 6.19 15.21
N TYR A 198 -17.67 6.01 16.39
CA TYR A 198 -18.75 6.89 16.84
C TYR A 198 -18.31 8.35 17.00
N ILE A 199 -17.11 8.59 17.52
CA ILE A 199 -16.63 9.96 17.74
C ILE A 199 -16.01 10.60 16.49
N ASP A 200 -15.68 9.79 15.48
CA ASP A 200 -15.14 10.28 14.22
C ASP A 200 -16.31 10.59 13.30
N GLU A 201 -16.91 11.76 13.51
CA GLU A 201 -18.10 12.19 12.77
C GLU A 201 -17.81 12.33 11.25
N SER A 202 -16.56 12.55 10.86
CA SER A 202 -16.11 12.51 9.47
C SER A 202 -16.07 11.11 8.85
N GLY A 203 -16.08 10.04 9.66
CA GLY A 203 -15.93 8.67 9.20
C GLY A 203 -14.66 8.44 8.37
N MET A 204 -13.54 9.10 8.68
CA MET A 204 -12.34 9.03 7.85
C MET A 204 -11.03 8.93 8.64
N ARG A 205 -10.95 9.34 9.90
CA ARG A 205 -9.68 9.46 10.63
C ARG A 205 -8.98 8.14 10.83
N ASN A 206 -9.68 7.10 11.25
CA ASN A 206 -9.06 5.80 11.49
C ASN A 206 -8.55 5.17 10.17
N MET A 207 -9.35 5.27 9.11
CA MET A 207 -8.99 4.83 7.76
C MET A 207 -7.83 5.65 7.16
N LEU A 208 -7.84 6.98 7.35
CA LEU A 208 -6.80 7.89 6.83
C LEU A 208 -5.49 7.63 7.54
N SER A 209 -5.53 7.40 8.85
CA SER A 209 -4.36 7.07 9.65
C SER A 209 -3.72 5.77 9.20
N SER A 210 -4.53 4.74 8.94
CA SER A 210 -4.05 3.48 8.36
C SER A 210 -3.46 3.68 6.96
N TYR A 211 -4.10 4.51 6.12
CA TYR A 211 -3.58 4.88 4.81
C TYR A 211 -2.25 5.63 4.89
N TYR A 212 -2.13 6.64 5.75
CA TYR A 212 -0.89 7.38 5.93
C TYR A 212 0.21 6.49 6.51
N GLY A 213 -0.08 5.70 7.53
CA GLY A 213 0.86 4.73 8.12
C GLY A 213 1.49 3.83 7.05
N LYS A 214 0.66 3.20 6.21
CA LYS A 214 1.14 2.33 5.12
C LYS A 214 2.00 3.07 4.10
N ASN A 215 1.60 4.28 3.72
CA ASN A 215 2.34 5.07 2.74
C ASN A 215 3.64 5.66 3.32
N LEU A 216 3.70 5.86 4.64
CA LEU A 216 4.88 6.28 5.39
C LEU A 216 5.81 5.11 5.72
N GLY A 217 5.35 3.86 5.59
CA GLY A 217 6.18 2.66 5.71
C GLY A 217 6.08 1.92 7.04
N THR A 218 5.06 2.22 7.87
CA THR A 218 4.77 1.42 9.08
C THR A 218 3.67 0.38 8.80
N THR A 219 3.53 -0.57 9.73
CA THR A 219 2.44 -1.57 9.70
C THR A 219 1.13 -0.87 10.06
N ALA A 220 0.02 -1.23 9.42
CA ALA A 220 -1.31 -0.74 9.79
C ALA A 220 -2.38 -1.73 9.34
N MET A 221 -3.53 -1.70 10.00
CA MET A 221 -4.67 -2.56 9.66
C MET A 221 -5.45 -2.00 8.48
N ASP A 222 -5.84 -2.86 7.54
CA ASP A 222 -6.78 -2.52 6.48
C ASP A 222 -8.23 -2.56 6.98
N GLY A 223 -9.08 -1.82 6.26
CA GLY A 223 -10.52 -1.88 6.43
C GLY A 223 -11.24 -1.26 5.24
N LEU A 224 -12.55 -1.39 5.24
CA LEU A 224 -13.47 -0.65 4.38
C LEU A 224 -14.76 -0.35 5.12
N TRP A 225 -15.54 0.56 4.55
CA TRP A 225 -16.86 0.91 5.06
C TRP A 225 -17.91 -0.08 4.58
N VAL A 226 -18.75 -0.51 5.51
CA VAL A 226 -19.90 -1.37 5.30
C VAL A 226 -21.10 -0.80 6.03
N ASP A 227 -22.29 -1.11 5.55
CA ASP A 227 -23.51 -0.91 6.31
C ASP A 227 -23.83 -2.17 7.12
N VAL A 228 -24.41 -2.03 8.30
CA VAL A 228 -24.68 -3.18 9.17
C VAL A 228 -26.15 -3.28 9.53
N VAL A 229 -26.70 -4.48 9.37
CA VAL A 229 -28.02 -4.88 9.83
C VAL A 229 -27.84 -5.95 10.90
N LEU A 230 -28.27 -5.68 12.12
CA LEU A 230 -28.21 -6.60 13.25
C LEU A 230 -29.63 -7.00 13.65
N ASN A 231 -29.94 -8.29 13.63
CA ASN A 231 -31.25 -8.86 13.94
C ASN A 231 -32.40 -8.16 13.18
N GLY A 232 -32.19 -7.95 11.87
CA GLY A 232 -33.15 -7.26 10.99
C GLY A 232 -33.20 -5.73 11.16
N LYS A 233 -32.47 -5.14 12.12
CA LYS A 233 -32.42 -3.70 12.35
C LYS A 233 -31.19 -3.09 11.70
N PHE A 234 -31.37 -2.11 10.83
CA PHE A 234 -30.25 -1.30 10.34
C PHE A 234 -29.66 -0.46 11.48
N ILE A 235 -28.35 -0.61 11.72
CA ILE A 235 -27.63 0.06 12.82
C ILE A 235 -26.57 1.04 12.31
N GLY A 236 -26.56 1.35 11.02
CA GLY A 236 -25.71 2.37 10.41
C GLY A 236 -24.41 1.84 9.80
N MET A 237 -23.56 2.78 9.43
CA MET A 237 -22.29 2.56 8.72
C MET A 237 -21.16 2.18 9.69
N TYR A 238 -20.47 1.07 9.49
CA TYR A 238 -19.33 0.61 10.29
C TYR A 238 -18.07 0.48 9.42
N GLN A 239 -16.91 0.52 10.06
CA GLN A 239 -15.68 0.09 9.42
C GLN A 239 -15.46 -1.40 9.70
N LEU A 240 -15.57 -2.24 8.68
CA LEU A 240 -15.09 -3.62 8.72
C LEU A 240 -13.57 -3.59 8.54
N ALA A 241 -12.83 -4.06 9.54
CA ALA A 241 -11.37 -4.01 9.53
C ALA A 241 -10.71 -5.33 9.93
N GLU A 242 -9.45 -5.47 9.51
CA GLU A 242 -8.52 -6.44 10.08
C GLU A 242 -8.44 -6.24 11.61
N HIS A 243 -8.42 -7.33 12.36
CA HIS A 243 -8.12 -7.30 13.79
C HIS A 243 -6.60 -7.31 13.96
N VAL A 244 -6.04 -6.42 14.78
CA VAL A 244 -4.61 -6.46 15.17
C VAL A 244 -4.32 -7.83 15.76
N ARG A 245 -3.50 -8.61 15.06
CA ARG A 245 -3.07 -9.98 15.39
C ARG A 245 -1.82 -10.34 14.60
N VAL A 246 -1.12 -11.36 15.09
CA VAL A 246 -0.09 -12.07 14.33
C VAL A 246 -0.76 -12.83 13.17
N ASP A 247 -0.31 -12.55 11.94
CA ASP A 247 -0.70 -13.22 10.69
C ASP A 247 0.21 -12.67 9.58
N LYS A 248 0.57 -13.50 8.59
CA LYS A 248 1.38 -13.08 7.43
C LYS A 248 0.82 -11.86 6.66
N ASN A 249 -0.48 -11.62 6.71
CA ASN A 249 -1.14 -10.47 6.11
C ASN A 249 -1.39 -9.33 7.12
N ARG A 250 -0.90 -9.40 8.36
CA ARG A 250 -1.11 -8.38 9.39
C ARG A 250 0.21 -8.02 10.06
N VAL A 251 0.43 -8.46 11.30
CA VAL A 251 1.73 -8.39 11.98
C VAL A 251 2.45 -9.70 11.66
N ASP A 252 3.44 -9.60 10.78
CA ASP A 252 4.17 -10.76 10.26
C ASP A 252 5.38 -11.04 11.17
N ILE A 253 5.13 -11.82 12.22
CA ILE A 253 6.13 -12.33 13.17
C ILE A 253 5.84 -13.80 13.45
N TYR A 254 6.78 -14.50 14.09
CA TYR A 254 6.55 -15.88 14.51
C TYR A 254 5.32 -16.02 15.43
N ASP A 255 4.44 -16.98 15.12
CA ASP A 255 3.16 -17.20 15.79
C ASP A 255 3.25 -18.37 16.77
N TRP A 256 3.53 -18.07 18.05
CA TRP A 256 3.62 -19.10 19.10
C TRP A 256 2.27 -19.73 19.45
N GLU A 257 1.16 -18.99 19.34
CA GLU A 257 -0.18 -19.53 19.56
C GLU A 257 -0.56 -20.49 18.40
N GLY A 258 -0.21 -20.11 17.16
CA GLY A 258 -0.28 -21.02 16.02
C GLY A 258 0.54 -22.29 16.23
N ALA A 259 1.78 -22.17 16.71
CA ALA A 259 2.64 -23.31 17.01
C ALA A 259 2.07 -24.22 18.13
N ALA A 260 1.41 -23.67 19.15
CA ALA A 260 0.69 -24.45 20.16
C ALA A 260 -0.40 -25.32 19.51
N GLY A 261 -1.19 -24.74 18.61
CA GLY A 261 -2.20 -25.48 17.83
C GLY A 261 -1.60 -26.57 16.94
N ASP A 262 -0.47 -26.30 16.29
CA ASP A 262 0.22 -27.29 15.45
C ASP A 262 0.77 -28.46 16.29
N ILE A 263 1.36 -28.18 17.46
CA ILE A 263 1.80 -29.21 18.41
C ILE A 263 0.61 -30.07 18.84
N ALA A 264 -0.49 -29.45 19.26
CA ALA A 264 -1.67 -30.15 19.75
C ALA A 264 -2.26 -31.08 18.66
N LYS A 265 -2.40 -30.57 17.44
CA LYS A 265 -2.89 -31.34 16.28
C LYS A 265 -1.99 -32.51 15.92
N ALA A 266 -0.67 -32.29 15.85
CA ALA A 266 0.29 -33.34 15.56
C ALA A 266 0.34 -34.40 16.67
N PHE A 267 0.28 -33.97 17.94
CA PHE A 267 0.21 -34.85 19.10
C PHE A 267 -1.08 -35.69 19.09
N ALA A 268 -2.23 -35.05 18.86
CA ALA A 268 -3.52 -35.72 18.78
C ALA A 268 -3.54 -36.78 17.68
N LYS A 269 -3.03 -36.44 16.49
CA LYS A 269 -2.91 -37.39 15.37
C LYS A 269 -2.02 -38.59 15.72
N LYS A 270 -0.89 -38.38 16.40
CA LYS A 270 0.05 -39.45 16.79
C LYS A 270 -0.53 -40.36 17.88
N ASN A 271 -1.31 -39.80 18.80
CA ASN A 271 -1.81 -40.51 19.98
C ASN A 271 -3.28 -40.93 19.90
N GLY A 272 -3.96 -40.64 18.78
CA GLY A 272 -5.36 -41.03 18.55
C GLY A 272 -6.37 -40.28 19.42
N LEU A 273 -6.11 -39.00 19.72
CA LEU A 273 -7.01 -38.17 20.53
C LEU A 273 -8.23 -37.68 19.72
N SER A 274 -9.33 -37.42 20.42
CA SER A 274 -10.52 -36.77 19.86
C SER A 274 -10.28 -35.27 19.59
N LYS A 275 -11.18 -34.65 18.83
CA LYS A 275 -11.08 -33.21 18.52
C LYS A 275 -11.20 -32.34 19.77
N ASP A 276 -12.05 -32.73 20.72
CA ASP A 276 -12.20 -32.00 21.99
C ASP A 276 -10.92 -32.08 22.84
N GLU A 277 -10.21 -33.22 22.81
CA GLU A 277 -8.92 -33.39 23.49
C GLU A 277 -7.78 -32.64 22.78
N GLU A 278 -7.78 -32.59 21.45
CA GLU A 278 -6.87 -31.76 20.66
C GLU A 278 -7.04 -30.27 21.01
N ASP A 279 -8.29 -29.78 20.99
CA ASP A 279 -8.60 -28.39 21.31
C ASP A 279 -8.22 -28.05 22.76
N ALA A 280 -8.52 -28.95 23.71
CA ALA A 280 -8.12 -28.76 25.11
C ALA A 280 -6.60 -28.73 25.32
N LEU A 281 -5.83 -29.54 24.57
CA LEU A 281 -4.36 -29.49 24.62
C LEU A 281 -3.83 -28.20 23.98
N GLY A 282 -4.43 -27.73 22.88
CA GLY A 282 -4.10 -26.45 22.28
C GLY A 282 -4.30 -25.30 23.27
N ASP A 283 -5.48 -25.23 23.90
CA ASP A 283 -5.79 -24.23 24.93
C ASP A 283 -4.81 -24.32 26.12
N GLN A 284 -4.43 -25.53 26.54
CA GLN A 284 -3.45 -25.73 27.60
C GLN A 284 -2.07 -25.15 27.22
N LEU A 285 -1.60 -25.40 26.01
CA LEU A 285 -0.31 -24.92 25.51
C LEU A 285 -0.31 -23.40 25.27
N GLU A 286 -1.45 -22.81 24.89
CA GLU A 286 -1.61 -21.36 24.82
C GLU A 286 -1.57 -20.72 26.21
N GLN A 287 -2.18 -21.37 27.22
CA GLN A 287 -2.24 -20.86 28.60
C GLN A 287 -0.92 -21.04 29.38
N ASP A 288 -0.20 -22.14 29.16
CA ASP A 288 1.13 -22.39 29.73
C ASP A 288 2.20 -22.35 28.64
N VAL A 289 2.77 -21.17 28.42
CA VAL A 289 3.78 -20.97 27.36
C VAL A 289 5.20 -21.39 27.77
N SER A 290 5.38 -22.09 28.89
CA SER A 290 6.72 -22.49 29.37
C SER A 290 7.46 -23.39 28.37
N TRP A 291 6.73 -24.16 27.56
CA TRP A 291 7.26 -25.03 26.50
C TRP A 291 8.07 -24.27 25.43
N ILE A 292 7.78 -22.98 25.20
CA ILE A 292 8.53 -22.13 24.25
C ILE A 292 10.02 -22.16 24.58
N THR A 293 10.36 -22.04 25.87
CA THR A 293 11.76 -22.00 26.31
C THR A 293 12.30 -23.37 26.72
N THR A 294 11.48 -24.25 27.26
CA THR A 294 11.92 -25.54 27.81
C THR A 294 11.92 -26.67 26.80
N ASP A 295 11.19 -26.53 25.70
CA ASP A 295 10.83 -27.61 24.78
C ASP A 295 10.01 -28.73 25.41
N ARG A 296 9.35 -28.49 26.56
CA ARG A 296 8.62 -29.52 27.30
C ARG A 296 7.18 -29.13 27.57
N PHE A 297 6.25 -30.06 27.38
CA PHE A 297 4.86 -29.94 27.82
C PHE A 297 4.36 -31.26 28.44
N ARG A 298 3.26 -31.20 29.20
CA ARG A 298 2.68 -32.36 29.88
C ARG A 298 1.29 -32.71 29.38
N TYR A 299 1.03 -34.00 29.21
CA TYR A 299 -0.30 -34.53 28.88
C TYR A 299 -0.49 -35.92 29.50
N GLY A 300 -1.63 -36.17 30.14
CA GLY A 300 -1.93 -37.46 30.76
C GLY A 300 -0.93 -37.91 31.84
N GLY A 301 -0.29 -36.97 32.54
CA GLY A 301 0.73 -37.23 33.57
C GLY A 301 2.15 -37.49 33.04
N ASN A 302 2.34 -37.55 31.72
CA ASN A 302 3.65 -37.72 31.08
C ASN A 302 4.17 -36.39 30.51
N GLU A 303 5.48 -36.30 30.34
CA GLU A 303 6.17 -35.15 29.74
C GLU A 303 6.67 -35.49 28.33
N TYR A 304 6.50 -34.56 27.41
CA TYR A 304 6.83 -34.71 25.99
C TYR A 304 7.71 -33.57 25.52
N SER A 305 8.52 -33.82 24.48
CA SER A 305 9.22 -32.76 23.77
C SER A 305 8.27 -32.09 22.78
N ALA A 306 8.19 -30.75 22.80
CA ALA A 306 7.38 -30.00 21.85
C ALA A 306 7.93 -30.19 20.43
N SER A 307 9.25 -30.09 20.24
CA SER A 307 9.93 -30.21 18.93
C SER A 307 9.74 -31.55 18.21
N ASP A 308 9.23 -32.58 18.88
CA ASP A 308 8.77 -33.82 18.23
C ASP A 308 7.53 -33.62 17.34
N TYR A 309 6.83 -32.50 17.48
CA TYR A 309 5.51 -32.25 16.88
C TYR A 309 5.44 -30.99 16.00
N TYR A 310 6.48 -30.16 15.97
CA TYR A 310 6.55 -28.95 15.15
C TYR A 310 7.99 -28.54 14.81
N SER A 311 8.15 -27.65 13.83
CA SER A 311 9.45 -27.07 13.49
C SER A 311 9.82 -25.94 14.45
N ARG A 312 10.64 -26.27 15.45
CA ARG A 312 11.11 -25.33 16.47
C ARG A 312 12.12 -24.32 15.90
N PRO A 313 11.93 -23.00 16.13
CA PRO A 313 12.95 -21.98 15.82
C PRO A 313 14.24 -22.17 16.62
N GLU A 314 15.37 -21.74 16.07
CA GLU A 314 16.68 -21.83 16.74
C GLU A 314 16.75 -21.03 18.06
N SER A 315 15.99 -19.93 18.17
CA SER A 315 15.92 -19.09 19.36
C SER A 315 14.48 -18.75 19.73
N ALA A 316 14.26 -18.39 21.00
CA ALA A 316 12.97 -17.97 21.55
C ALA A 316 12.96 -16.49 21.96
N ASN A 317 13.80 -15.66 21.34
CA ASN A 317 13.99 -14.27 21.75
C ASN A 317 13.01 -13.27 21.09
N GLY A 318 11.86 -13.74 20.60
CA GLY A 318 10.87 -12.92 19.90
C GLY A 318 9.58 -13.69 19.65
N GLY A 319 8.81 -13.27 18.64
CA GLY A 319 7.45 -13.77 18.37
C GLY A 319 6.40 -13.10 19.26
N CYS A 320 6.64 -11.84 19.66
CA CYS A 320 5.74 -11.09 20.54
C CYS A 320 5.21 -9.82 19.89
N LEU A 321 3.90 -9.63 20.01
CA LEU A 321 3.21 -8.37 19.78
C LEU A 321 2.86 -7.75 21.14
N PHE A 322 3.27 -6.51 21.34
CA PHE A 322 3.10 -5.77 22.57
C PHE A 322 2.16 -4.58 22.38
N GLU A 323 1.48 -4.19 23.47
CA GLU A 323 0.66 -2.99 23.53
C GLU A 323 1.02 -2.17 24.78
N ILE A 324 1.40 -0.90 24.61
CA ILE A 324 1.38 0.05 25.72
C ILE A 324 -0.06 0.53 25.90
N ASP A 325 -0.67 0.10 26.99
CA ASP A 325 -2.02 0.50 27.37
C ASP A 325 -2.13 0.66 28.89
N ALA A 326 -2.35 1.91 29.32
CA ALA A 326 -2.56 2.30 30.70
C ALA A 326 -4.04 2.17 31.15
N ASP A 327 -4.80 1.24 30.58
CA ASP A 327 -6.16 0.90 31.03
C ASP A 327 -6.11 0.27 32.43
N PRO A 328 -6.72 0.89 33.47
CA PRO A 328 -6.70 0.36 34.83
C PRO A 328 -7.45 -0.97 34.99
N GLU A 329 -8.28 -1.37 34.02
CA GLU A 329 -8.97 -2.67 34.02
C GLU A 329 -8.14 -3.77 33.35
N LYS A 330 -7.04 -3.44 32.68
CA LYS A 330 -6.07 -4.41 32.14
C LYS A 330 -4.94 -4.60 33.14
N THR A 331 -4.56 -5.85 33.41
CA THR A 331 -3.34 -6.14 34.17
C THR A 331 -2.16 -6.19 33.20
N PRO A 332 -1.17 -5.28 33.31
CA PRO A 332 -0.03 -5.29 32.40
C PRO A 332 0.77 -6.58 32.51
N GLY A 333 1.29 -7.04 31.37
CA GLY A 333 2.20 -8.18 31.34
C GLY A 333 3.47 -7.91 32.14
N PHE A 334 3.98 -6.68 32.06
CA PHE A 334 5.03 -6.16 32.93
C PHE A 334 5.05 -4.62 32.93
N TYR A 335 5.78 -4.07 33.90
CA TYR A 335 6.20 -2.67 33.89
C TYR A 335 7.69 -2.58 33.57
N THR A 336 8.05 -1.58 32.77
CA THR A 336 9.44 -1.13 32.67
C THR A 336 9.89 -0.45 33.97
N ASP A 337 11.19 -0.25 34.12
CA ASP A 337 11.77 0.42 35.29
C ASP A 337 11.33 1.90 35.40
N ARG A 338 10.84 2.49 34.29
CA ARG A 338 10.21 3.83 34.28
C ARG A 338 8.68 3.79 34.32
N ASN A 339 8.10 2.68 34.78
CA ASN A 339 6.66 2.52 35.02
C ASN A 339 5.78 2.64 33.76
N VAL A 340 6.30 2.22 32.59
CA VAL A 340 5.49 2.09 31.37
C VAL A 340 4.76 0.73 31.41
N PRO A 341 3.42 0.69 31.35
CA PRO A 341 2.66 -0.55 31.36
C PRO A 341 2.69 -1.21 29.97
N VAL A 342 3.29 -2.39 29.87
CA VAL A 342 3.39 -3.15 28.62
C VAL A 342 2.59 -4.44 28.74
N ASN A 343 1.65 -4.64 27.82
CA ASN A 343 0.84 -5.85 27.70
C ASN A 343 1.42 -6.75 26.61
N PHE A 344 1.31 -8.05 26.78
CA PHE A 344 1.43 -9.01 25.68
C PHE A 344 0.07 -9.11 25.00
N ASP A 345 -0.04 -8.62 23.77
CA ASP A 345 -1.23 -8.84 22.94
C ASP A 345 -1.17 -10.23 22.29
N THR A 346 0.04 -10.69 21.97
CA THR A 346 0.33 -12.07 21.56
C THR A 346 1.78 -12.42 21.94
N PRO A 347 2.07 -13.57 22.56
CA PRO A 347 1.12 -14.54 23.11
C PRO A 347 0.38 -13.95 24.33
N GLU A 348 -0.95 -14.10 24.39
CA GLU A 348 -1.77 -13.47 25.44
C GLU A 348 -1.34 -13.89 26.86
N PHE A 349 -1.03 -15.17 27.04
CA PHE A 349 -0.62 -15.74 28.33
C PHE A 349 0.90 -15.78 28.53
N ALA A 350 1.66 -14.92 27.86
CA ALA A 350 3.13 -14.93 27.97
C ALA A 350 3.66 -14.82 29.42
N THR A 351 2.87 -14.29 30.36
CA THR A 351 3.22 -14.19 31.79
C THR A 351 3.27 -15.53 32.53
N SER A 352 2.65 -16.61 32.00
CA SER A 352 2.74 -17.94 32.60
C SER A 352 4.14 -18.57 32.45
N GLY A 353 4.85 -18.25 31.36
CA GLY A 353 6.23 -18.64 31.14
C GLY A 353 7.24 -17.65 31.72
N SER A 354 7.62 -17.82 32.99
CA SER A 354 8.48 -16.86 33.70
C SER A 354 9.80 -16.51 32.99
N THR A 355 10.43 -17.49 32.32
CA THR A 355 11.69 -17.27 31.57
C THR A 355 11.46 -16.48 30.28
N PHE A 356 10.46 -16.86 29.49
CA PHE A 356 10.11 -16.16 28.25
C PHE A 356 9.67 -14.71 28.53
N SER A 357 8.78 -14.52 29.50
CA SER A 357 8.33 -13.19 29.93
C SER A 357 9.49 -12.31 30.37
N SER A 358 10.41 -12.84 31.20
CA SER A 358 11.60 -12.11 31.65
C SER A 358 12.54 -11.74 30.51
N MET A 359 12.75 -12.63 29.54
CA MET A 359 13.54 -12.34 28.33
C MET A 359 12.93 -11.18 27.54
N MET A 360 11.61 -11.22 27.31
CA MET A 360 10.91 -10.19 26.55
C MET A 360 10.91 -8.84 27.27
N ARG A 361 10.63 -8.82 28.58
CA ARG A 361 10.77 -7.63 29.43
C ARG A 361 12.17 -7.03 29.29
N ASN A 362 13.22 -7.85 29.40
CA ASN A 362 14.59 -7.36 29.33
C ASN A 362 14.94 -6.76 27.96
N SER A 363 14.42 -7.33 26.86
CA SER A 363 14.57 -6.72 25.53
C SER A 363 13.92 -5.35 25.43
N VAL A 364 12.69 -5.19 25.98
CA VAL A 364 11.99 -3.90 26.01
C VAL A 364 12.67 -2.91 26.96
N GLN A 365 13.14 -3.37 28.12
CA GLN A 365 13.87 -2.55 29.08
C GLN A 365 15.17 -1.99 28.49
N LYS A 366 15.92 -2.82 27.75
CA LYS A 366 17.14 -2.35 27.05
C LYS A 366 16.84 -1.22 26.06
N LEU A 367 15.71 -1.27 25.36
CA LEU A 367 15.30 -0.19 24.45
C LEU A 367 14.95 1.08 25.21
N GLU A 368 14.17 0.96 26.30
CA GLU A 368 13.86 2.11 27.16
C GLU A 368 15.13 2.73 27.72
N ASP A 369 16.03 1.94 28.30
CA ASP A 369 17.29 2.42 28.85
C ASP A 369 18.16 3.11 27.79
N ALA A 370 18.17 2.58 26.56
CA ALA A 370 18.84 3.22 25.44
C ALA A 370 18.21 4.59 25.17
N PHE A 371 16.88 4.70 24.99
CA PHE A 371 16.25 6.00 24.73
C PHE A 371 16.55 7.06 25.79
N TYR A 372 16.59 6.69 27.06
CA TYR A 372 16.84 7.63 28.17
C TYR A 372 18.32 7.88 28.48
N SER A 373 19.24 7.15 27.85
CA SER A 373 20.67 7.46 27.94
C SER A 373 21.02 8.67 27.06
N PRO A 374 21.91 9.58 27.48
CA PRO A 374 22.20 10.80 26.73
C PRO A 374 22.65 10.56 25.27
N ASP A 375 23.49 9.56 25.05
CA ASP A 375 23.99 9.17 23.72
C ASP A 375 23.18 8.05 23.06
N GLN A 376 22.02 7.72 23.64
CA GLN A 376 21.09 6.70 23.18
C GLN A 376 21.68 5.28 23.04
N CYS A 377 22.56 4.90 23.96
CA CYS A 377 23.24 3.61 24.02
C CYS A 377 23.23 2.96 25.41
N VAL A 378 23.21 1.63 25.44
CA VAL A 378 23.34 0.81 26.66
C VAL A 378 24.55 -0.10 26.58
N LYS A 379 24.95 -0.68 27.72
CA LYS A 379 26.00 -1.70 27.80
C LYS A 379 25.46 -3.04 27.28
N ASP A 380 26.32 -3.80 26.60
CA ASP A 380 26.07 -5.17 26.18
C ASP A 380 26.93 -6.18 26.94
N ILE A 381 26.59 -7.46 26.81
CA ILE A 381 27.38 -8.57 27.35
C ILE A 381 28.72 -8.63 26.58
N GLY A 382 29.85 -8.76 27.30
CA GLY A 382 31.16 -8.97 26.67
C GLY A 382 31.92 -7.71 26.23
N SER A 383 31.52 -6.52 26.71
CA SER A 383 32.16 -5.19 26.55
C SER A 383 31.73 -4.29 25.37
N GLY A 384 30.76 -4.71 24.55
CA GLY A 384 30.15 -3.86 23.50
C GLY A 384 29.15 -2.82 24.05
N ARG A 385 28.90 -1.74 23.29
CA ARG A 385 27.77 -0.81 23.50
C ARG A 385 26.74 -1.09 22.41
N LEU A 386 25.45 -1.15 22.77
CA LEU A 386 24.36 -1.21 21.81
C LEU A 386 23.68 0.15 21.72
N SER A 387 23.53 0.67 20.51
CA SER A 387 22.71 1.84 20.27
C SER A 387 21.24 1.45 20.15
N TYR A 388 20.33 2.42 20.32
CA TYR A 388 18.90 2.16 20.13
C TYR A 388 18.58 1.58 18.74
N VAL A 389 19.37 1.91 17.71
CA VAL A 389 19.22 1.39 16.33
C VAL A 389 19.67 -0.07 16.16
N ASP A 390 20.39 -0.64 17.14
CA ASP A 390 20.74 -2.06 17.18
C ASP A 390 19.63 -2.89 17.86
N ILE A 391 18.80 -2.22 18.68
CA ILE A 391 17.71 -2.84 19.45
C ILE A 391 16.36 -2.64 18.74
N CYS A 392 16.20 -1.54 18.01
CA CYS A 392 14.96 -1.12 17.35
C CYS A 392 15.21 -0.75 15.88
N ASP A 393 14.30 -1.20 15.00
CA ASP A 393 14.28 -0.78 13.61
C ASP A 393 13.88 0.71 13.50
N ALA A 394 14.88 1.56 13.23
CA ALA A 394 14.72 3.01 13.21
C ALA A 394 13.72 3.50 12.15
N ASP A 395 13.60 2.81 11.02
CA ASP A 395 12.65 3.17 9.96
C ASP A 395 11.21 2.95 10.45
N SER A 396 10.90 1.82 11.06
CA SER A 396 9.58 1.52 11.63
C SER A 396 9.20 2.52 12.72
N LEU A 397 10.14 2.87 13.60
CA LEU A 397 9.97 3.84 14.68
C LEU A 397 9.66 5.23 14.12
N VAL A 398 10.46 5.72 13.16
CA VAL A 398 10.25 7.03 12.53
C VAL A 398 8.95 7.05 11.74
N SER A 399 8.61 5.99 11.01
CA SER A 399 7.36 5.91 10.23
C SER A 399 6.12 5.84 11.12
N PHE A 400 6.16 5.07 12.21
CA PHE A 400 5.07 5.00 13.20
C PHE A 400 4.88 6.34 13.91
N TRP A 401 5.98 6.95 14.38
CA TRP A 401 5.96 8.27 14.99
C TRP A 401 5.43 9.34 14.02
N MET A 402 5.89 9.34 12.76
CA MET A 402 5.46 10.32 11.75
C MET A 402 3.97 10.17 11.44
N ALA A 403 3.45 8.95 11.29
CA ALA A 403 2.03 8.72 11.06
C ALA A 403 1.17 9.21 12.25
N SER A 404 1.64 8.92 13.46
CA SER A 404 1.03 9.36 14.71
C SER A 404 1.02 10.88 14.86
N GLU A 405 2.14 11.53 14.58
CA GLU A 405 2.26 12.98 14.65
C GLU A 405 1.54 13.69 13.50
N PHE A 406 1.53 13.14 12.29
CA PHE A 406 0.82 13.73 11.17
C PHE A 406 -0.68 13.84 11.46
N MET A 407 -1.27 12.79 12.03
CA MET A 407 -2.67 12.81 12.48
C MET A 407 -2.84 13.38 13.89
N ARG A 408 -1.73 13.63 14.61
CA ARG A 408 -1.67 14.03 16.02
C ARG A 408 -2.53 13.12 16.92
N ASN A 409 -2.34 11.81 16.79
CA ASN A 409 -2.93 10.83 17.70
C ASN A 409 -2.01 10.58 18.91
N GLU A 410 -2.59 10.34 20.08
CA GLU A 410 -1.79 10.05 21.26
C GLU A 410 -1.13 8.66 21.15
N ILE A 411 0.19 8.61 21.37
CA ILE A 411 0.97 7.37 21.46
C ILE A 411 1.85 7.39 22.71
N GLY A 412 2.31 6.22 23.16
CA GLY A 412 3.10 6.04 24.37
C GLY A 412 2.28 6.05 25.66
N ALA A 413 0.96 5.87 25.56
CA ALA A 413 0.05 5.80 26.72
C ALA A 413 -1.07 4.77 26.54
N LYS A 414 -1.65 4.69 25.34
CA LYS A 414 -2.74 3.77 24.97
C LYS A 414 -2.60 3.39 23.50
N SER A 415 -3.16 2.23 23.12
CA SER A 415 -3.25 1.74 21.73
C SER A 415 -1.92 1.86 20.95
N THR A 416 -0.79 1.73 21.64
CA THR A 416 0.54 1.89 21.05
C THR A 416 1.18 0.52 20.89
N PHE A 417 1.09 -0.01 19.68
CA PHE A 417 1.61 -1.32 19.35
C PHE A 417 3.06 -1.27 18.90
N PHE A 418 3.81 -2.30 19.27
CA PHE A 418 5.14 -2.61 18.77
C PHE A 418 5.35 -4.11 18.88
N TYR A 419 6.28 -4.67 18.11
CA TYR A 419 6.49 -6.11 18.08
C TYR A 419 7.97 -6.45 17.97
N LYS A 420 8.31 -7.66 18.39
CA LYS A 420 9.64 -8.23 18.24
C LYS A 420 9.51 -9.61 17.61
N ASP A 421 10.06 -9.77 16.41
CA ASP A 421 10.22 -11.08 15.81
C ASP A 421 11.49 -11.78 16.32
N ILE A 422 11.58 -13.10 16.11
CA ILE A 422 12.73 -13.91 16.48
C ILE A 422 13.97 -13.39 15.74
N ASP A 423 15.04 -13.12 16.49
CA ASP A 423 16.33 -12.60 16.00
C ASP A 423 16.25 -11.30 15.19
N ARG A 424 15.13 -10.57 15.32
CA ARG A 424 14.94 -9.23 14.74
C ARG A 424 14.91 -8.12 15.79
N PRO A 425 15.28 -6.89 15.41
CA PRO A 425 15.03 -5.70 16.22
C PRO A 425 13.54 -5.50 16.51
N ILE A 426 13.25 -4.69 17.54
CA ILE A 426 11.90 -4.23 17.84
C ILE A 426 11.40 -3.29 16.74
N CYS A 427 10.20 -3.53 16.25
CA CYS A 427 9.52 -2.69 15.26
C CYS A 427 8.29 -2.01 15.87
N PHE A 428 7.99 -0.78 15.45
CA PHE A 428 6.79 -0.06 15.91
C PHE A 428 5.61 -0.16 14.94
N GLY A 429 4.42 -0.30 15.50
CA GLY A 429 3.16 -0.55 14.80
C GLY A 429 2.51 -1.87 15.23
N PRO A 430 1.31 -2.18 14.72
CA PRO A 430 0.59 -1.43 13.70
C PRO A 430 -0.07 -0.13 14.20
N ILE A 431 -0.37 0.78 13.28
CA ILE A 431 -1.29 1.91 13.52
C ILE A 431 -2.68 1.36 13.85
N TRP A 432 -3.25 1.81 14.96
CA TRP A 432 -4.54 1.37 15.47
C TRP A 432 -5.22 2.44 16.35
N ASP A 433 -6.54 2.57 16.25
CA ASP A 433 -7.38 3.41 17.14
C ASP A 433 -7.13 4.93 17.04
N PHE A 434 -7.24 5.49 15.83
CA PHE A 434 -6.95 6.91 15.54
C PHE A 434 -8.21 7.76 15.34
N ASP A 435 -9.37 7.31 15.81
CA ASP A 435 -10.61 8.08 15.77
C ASP A 435 -10.54 9.35 16.65
N TRP A 436 -9.65 9.38 17.67
CA TRP A 436 -9.36 10.55 18.53
C TRP A 436 -8.40 11.58 17.91
N SER A 437 -7.89 11.30 16.71
CA SER A 437 -6.85 12.12 16.08
C SER A 437 -7.40 13.43 15.49
N SER A 438 -6.50 14.34 15.12
CA SER A 438 -6.81 15.55 14.35
C SER A 438 -7.92 16.42 14.95
N ASP A 439 -7.88 16.59 16.27
CA ASP A 439 -8.85 17.35 17.07
C ASP A 439 -10.31 16.93 16.80
N SER A 440 -10.59 15.62 16.71
CA SER A 440 -11.94 15.08 16.44
C SER A 440 -12.98 15.40 17.51
N VAL A 441 -12.57 15.67 18.76
CA VAL A 441 -13.50 15.78 19.88
C VAL A 441 -13.53 17.18 20.51
N ALA A 442 -14.68 17.84 20.41
CA ALA A 442 -15.13 18.81 21.42
C ALA A 442 -15.71 17.99 22.60
N PRO A 443 -15.31 18.23 23.87
CA PRO A 443 -14.85 19.52 24.40
C PRO A 443 -13.36 19.58 24.83
N PHE A 444 -12.50 18.64 24.42
CA PHE A 444 -11.16 18.48 25.00
C PHE A 444 -10.09 19.48 24.49
N GLY A 445 -10.52 20.57 23.85
CA GLY A 445 -9.66 21.63 23.32
C GLY A 445 -9.16 21.36 21.90
N THR A 446 -8.57 22.39 21.28
CA THR A 446 -7.94 22.28 19.95
C THR A 446 -6.44 22.55 20.06
N SER A 447 -5.65 21.74 19.37
CA SER A 447 -4.22 21.94 19.22
C SER A 447 -3.87 23.02 18.19
N GLY A 448 -4.87 23.51 17.45
CA GLY A 448 -4.68 24.36 16.28
C GLY A 448 -3.85 23.71 15.17
N ALA A 449 -3.68 22.38 15.21
CA ALA A 449 -2.75 21.59 14.39
C ALA A 449 -1.25 21.90 14.62
N ARG A 450 -0.89 22.61 15.71
CA ARG A 450 0.45 23.15 15.96
C ARG A 450 1.02 22.62 17.28
N SER A 451 1.72 21.49 17.22
CA SER A 451 2.50 20.90 18.33
C SER A 451 2.88 19.46 18.02
N TRP A 452 3.92 18.95 18.67
CA TRP A 452 4.21 17.52 18.74
C TRP A 452 3.43 16.90 19.90
N VAL A 453 2.61 15.88 19.65
CA VAL A 453 1.86 15.17 20.72
C VAL A 453 2.80 14.34 21.60
N THR A 454 3.93 13.90 21.04
CA THR A 454 4.96 13.10 21.72
C THR A 454 5.94 13.91 22.55
N LYS A 455 5.72 15.21 22.75
CA LYS A 455 6.63 16.07 23.55
C LYS A 455 6.89 15.52 24.95
N ASP A 456 5.85 15.06 25.62
CA ASP A 456 5.89 14.64 27.01
C ASP A 456 5.44 13.17 27.16
N ARG A 457 5.55 12.38 26.08
CA ARG A 457 5.12 10.97 26.07
C ARG A 457 6.32 10.03 26.31
N PRO A 458 6.16 8.99 27.15
CA PRO A 458 7.20 8.00 27.41
C PRO A 458 7.83 7.48 26.12
N TRP A 459 9.15 7.28 26.16
CA TRP A 459 10.02 6.84 25.04
C TRP A 459 10.13 7.85 23.90
N PHE A 460 9.03 8.29 23.31
CA PHE A 460 9.02 9.16 22.13
C PHE A 460 9.53 10.57 22.39
N ALA A 461 9.37 11.09 23.62
CA ALA A 461 9.97 12.35 24.05
C ALA A 461 11.50 12.32 23.95
N GLU A 462 12.11 11.15 24.21
CA GLU A 462 13.55 10.96 24.23
C GLU A 462 14.10 10.43 22.90
N ALA A 463 13.42 9.47 22.25
CA ALA A 463 13.86 8.87 20.99
C ALA A 463 14.12 9.93 19.90
N LYS A 464 13.24 10.93 19.79
CA LYS A 464 13.34 12.01 18.81
C LYS A 464 14.50 13.00 19.03
N LYS A 465 15.17 12.94 20.19
CA LYS A 465 16.36 13.76 20.47
C LYS A 465 17.62 13.23 19.77
N SER A 466 17.52 12.13 19.03
CA SER A 466 18.56 11.66 18.13
C SER A 466 18.72 12.57 16.91
N ALA A 467 19.95 12.95 16.58
CA ALA A 467 20.24 13.62 15.31
C ALA A 467 19.84 12.74 14.11
N TYR A 468 20.08 11.42 14.20
CA TYR A 468 19.73 10.48 13.14
C TYR A 468 18.21 10.36 12.95
N PHE A 469 17.46 10.23 14.04
CA PHE A 469 15.99 10.25 13.99
C PHE A 469 15.47 11.53 13.33
N ALA A 470 16.00 12.70 13.73
CA ALA A 470 15.54 13.99 13.21
C ALA A 470 15.75 14.13 11.69
N VAL A 471 16.91 13.69 11.18
CA VAL A 471 17.19 13.67 9.72
C VAL A 471 16.26 12.68 9.02
N LYS A 472 16.09 11.46 9.54
CA LYS A 472 15.17 10.48 8.95
C LYS A 472 13.72 10.96 8.92
N ALA A 473 13.23 11.54 10.00
CA ALA A 473 11.89 12.11 10.07
C ALA A 473 11.70 13.20 9.03
N ARG A 474 12.68 14.10 8.87
CA ARG A 474 12.65 15.12 7.83
C ARG A 474 12.65 14.53 6.43
N GLU A 475 13.55 13.59 6.12
CA GLU A 475 13.61 12.95 4.81
C GLU A 475 12.31 12.21 4.49
N LEU A 476 11.74 11.49 5.46
CA LEU A 476 10.46 10.80 5.28
C LEU A 476 9.32 11.78 4.98
N PHE A 477 9.22 12.89 5.72
CA PHE A 477 8.21 13.91 5.47
C PHE A 477 8.35 14.50 4.06
N ARG A 478 9.58 14.87 3.66
CA ARG A 478 9.86 15.47 2.34
C ARG A 478 9.62 14.48 1.19
N ASP A 479 9.99 13.22 1.36
CA ASP A 479 9.72 12.16 0.39
C ASP A 479 8.22 11.94 0.14
N LYS A 480 7.39 12.19 1.16
CA LYS A 480 5.96 11.88 1.15
C LYS A 480 5.08 13.12 1.02
N GLU A 481 5.66 14.32 0.94
CA GLU A 481 4.91 15.59 0.95
C GLU A 481 3.91 15.69 -0.20
N ASP A 482 4.25 15.17 -1.38
CA ASP A 482 3.36 15.12 -2.55
C ASP A 482 2.08 14.31 -2.28
N MET A 483 2.21 13.20 -1.57
CA MET A 483 1.09 12.33 -1.18
C MET A 483 0.25 13.01 -0.08
N LEU A 484 0.91 13.56 0.94
CA LEU A 484 0.24 14.26 2.04
C LEU A 484 -0.52 15.49 1.53
N ARG A 485 0.07 16.31 0.66
CA ARG A 485 -0.60 17.49 0.09
C ARG A 485 -1.75 17.12 -0.83
N GLU A 486 -1.62 16.07 -1.63
CA GLU A 486 -2.74 15.64 -2.46
C GLU A 486 -3.93 15.15 -1.63
N SER A 487 -3.72 14.67 -0.40
CA SER A 487 -4.84 14.24 0.44
C SER A 487 -5.90 15.34 0.66
N VAL A 488 -5.46 16.60 0.72
CA VAL A 488 -6.30 17.77 1.06
C VAL A 488 -6.49 18.77 -0.09
N GLN A 489 -5.99 18.46 -1.29
CA GLN A 489 -6.30 19.25 -2.48
C GLN A 489 -7.77 19.05 -2.89
N ASN A 490 -8.29 19.94 -3.74
CA ASN A 490 -9.62 19.75 -4.32
C ASN A 490 -9.65 18.48 -5.16
N GLY A 491 -10.63 17.61 -4.91
CA GLY A 491 -10.68 16.27 -5.49
C GLY A 491 -9.60 15.32 -4.95
N GLY A 492 -8.97 15.68 -3.82
CA GLY A 492 -7.93 14.92 -3.12
C GLY A 492 -8.45 13.66 -2.43
N THR A 493 -7.61 12.99 -1.64
CA THR A 493 -7.99 11.76 -0.93
C THR A 493 -9.17 11.96 0.01
N VAL A 494 -9.17 13.04 0.80
CA VAL A 494 -10.26 13.37 1.73
C VAL A 494 -11.57 13.58 0.96
N ASP A 495 -11.55 14.36 -0.13
CA ASP A 495 -12.77 14.62 -0.94
C ASP A 495 -13.30 13.34 -1.59
N ARG A 496 -12.41 12.48 -2.11
CA ARG A 496 -12.83 11.22 -2.74
C ARG A 496 -13.44 10.25 -1.73
N TRP A 497 -12.94 10.25 -0.50
CA TRP A 497 -13.45 9.37 0.56
C TRP A 497 -14.74 9.91 1.14
N HIS A 498 -14.83 11.23 1.33
CA HIS A 498 -16.08 11.92 1.60
C HIS A 498 -17.15 11.50 0.58
N ASP A 499 -16.90 11.70 -0.72
CA ASP A 499 -17.87 11.37 -1.77
C ASP A 499 -18.24 9.87 -1.78
N TYR A 500 -17.29 8.99 -1.46
CA TYR A 500 -17.51 7.55 -1.40
C TYR A 500 -18.47 7.14 -0.27
N ILE A 501 -18.38 7.78 0.90
CA ILE A 501 -19.20 7.42 2.08
C ILE A 501 -20.34 8.39 2.35
N ARG A 502 -20.47 9.48 1.58
CA ARG A 502 -21.36 10.61 1.89
C ARG A 502 -22.79 10.18 2.20
N GLN A 503 -23.40 9.36 1.34
CA GLN A 503 -24.79 8.95 1.50
C GLN A 503 -24.97 8.03 2.75
N PRO A 504 -24.20 6.94 2.90
CA PRO A 504 -24.22 6.12 4.12
C PRO A 504 -23.92 6.92 5.40
N ALA A 505 -22.98 7.87 5.34
CA ALA A 505 -22.61 8.68 6.49
C ALA A 505 -23.73 9.63 6.94
N LEU A 506 -24.44 10.27 5.99
CA LEU A 506 -25.62 11.08 6.29
C LEU A 506 -26.77 10.25 6.84
N LYS A 507 -26.99 9.03 6.32
CA LYS A 507 -27.97 8.09 6.90
C LYS A 507 -27.56 7.68 8.31
N ASN A 508 -26.28 7.39 8.54
CA ASN A 508 -25.74 7.07 9.85
C ASN A 508 -25.91 8.24 10.85
N GLU A 509 -25.69 9.48 10.42
CA GLU A 509 -25.98 10.70 11.21
C GLU A 509 -27.46 10.87 11.54
N SER A 510 -28.38 10.40 10.69
CA SER A 510 -29.81 10.43 11.01
C SER A 510 -30.23 9.47 12.15
N ILE A 511 -29.40 8.46 12.45
CA ILE A 511 -29.66 7.44 13.47
C ILE A 511 -28.94 7.77 14.79
N TRP A 512 -27.71 8.27 14.68
CA TRP A 512 -26.82 8.48 15.82
C TRP A 512 -26.61 9.96 16.11
N LYS A 513 -26.47 10.32 17.38
CA LYS A 513 -26.36 11.72 17.80
C LYS A 513 -24.92 12.23 17.67
N TYR A 514 -24.74 13.23 16.82
CA TYR A 514 -23.45 13.87 16.55
C TYR A 514 -23.45 15.35 16.93
N SER A 515 -22.27 15.86 17.31
CA SER A 515 -22.08 17.23 17.81
C SER A 515 -21.86 18.25 16.69
N ARG A 516 -21.17 17.84 15.62
CA ARG A 516 -20.77 18.68 14.49
C ARG A 516 -21.49 18.25 13.20
N GLY A 517 -21.70 16.95 13.01
CA GLY A 517 -22.24 16.34 11.79
C GLY A 517 -21.16 16.06 10.74
N PHE A 518 -21.43 15.10 9.85
CA PHE A 518 -20.47 14.52 8.91
C PHE A 518 -19.84 15.56 7.96
N GLU A 519 -20.66 16.43 7.37
CA GLU A 519 -20.22 17.44 6.39
C GLU A 519 -19.30 18.50 7.03
N ALA A 520 -19.71 18.99 8.20
CA ALA A 520 -18.97 20.00 8.94
C ALA A 520 -17.68 19.42 9.54
N ASP A 521 -17.70 18.17 10.03
CA ASP A 521 -16.51 17.51 10.55
C ASP A 521 -15.51 17.15 9.45
N THR A 522 -15.99 16.72 8.28
CA THR A 522 -15.15 16.52 7.10
C THR A 522 -14.44 17.81 6.69
N SER A 523 -15.17 18.92 6.64
CA SER A 523 -14.61 20.24 6.33
C SER A 523 -13.56 20.68 7.36
N ALA A 524 -13.84 20.43 8.64
CA ALA A 524 -12.91 20.73 9.74
C ALA A 524 -11.64 19.87 9.67
N LEU A 525 -11.76 18.56 9.44
CA LEU A 525 -10.64 17.64 9.27
C LEU A 525 -9.75 18.06 8.10
N LYS A 526 -10.34 18.37 6.93
CA LYS A 526 -9.58 18.83 5.76
C LYS A 526 -8.81 20.12 6.06
N SER A 527 -9.45 21.09 6.72
CA SER A 527 -8.80 22.32 7.14
C SER A 527 -7.68 22.07 8.15
N TRP A 528 -7.89 21.14 9.09
CA TRP A 528 -6.92 20.77 10.11
C TRP A 528 -5.66 20.17 9.47
N ILE A 529 -5.82 19.20 8.56
CA ILE A 529 -4.69 18.56 7.87
C ILE A 529 -3.91 19.59 7.02
N GLN A 530 -4.58 20.52 6.36
CA GLN A 530 -3.91 21.62 5.64
C GLN A 530 -3.04 22.48 6.57
N LYS A 531 -3.56 22.87 7.74
CA LYS A 531 -2.80 23.61 8.75
C LYS A 531 -1.63 22.79 9.29
N ARG A 532 -1.83 21.48 9.49
CA ARG A 532 -0.81 20.56 9.96
C ARG A 532 0.37 20.46 9.00
N ILE A 533 0.09 20.27 7.70
CA ILE A 533 1.12 20.22 6.66
C ILE A 533 1.93 21.52 6.65
N SER A 534 1.26 22.68 6.64
CA SER A 534 1.94 23.99 6.64
C SER A 534 2.81 24.19 7.88
N TRP A 535 2.37 23.73 9.06
CA TRP A 535 3.17 23.83 10.27
C TRP A 535 4.38 22.87 10.24
N MET A 536 4.20 21.64 9.78
CA MET A 536 5.30 20.66 9.65
C MET A 536 6.31 21.08 8.57
N ASP A 537 5.89 21.83 7.54
CA ASP A 537 6.79 22.42 6.55
C ASP A 537 7.83 23.33 7.20
N GLU A 538 7.42 24.15 8.17
CA GLU A 538 8.31 25.02 8.93
C GLU A 538 9.26 24.20 9.81
N GLN A 539 8.76 23.14 10.45
CA GLN A 539 9.57 22.29 11.33
C GLN A 539 10.64 21.53 10.53
N PHE A 540 10.30 21.05 9.34
CA PHE A 540 11.17 20.24 8.49
C PHE A 540 11.79 21.01 7.32
N ALA A 541 11.86 22.35 7.38
CA ALA A 541 12.43 23.19 6.33
C ALA A 541 13.89 22.81 6.03
N THR A 542 14.73 22.77 7.06
CA THR A 542 16.14 22.35 7.01
C THR A 542 16.41 21.27 8.06
N ASP A 543 17.60 20.67 8.02
CA ASP A 543 17.99 19.73 9.07
C ASP A 543 18.09 20.49 10.41
N GLN A 544 18.63 21.71 10.43
CA GLN A 544 18.71 22.57 11.61
C GLN A 544 17.33 22.89 12.21
N SER A 545 16.33 23.21 11.37
CA SER A 545 14.97 23.46 11.88
C SER A 545 14.37 22.20 12.49
N ALA A 546 14.65 21.02 11.90
CA ALA A 546 14.18 19.75 12.42
C ALA A 546 14.83 19.41 13.77
N MET A 547 16.15 19.58 13.89
CA MET A 547 16.90 19.39 15.14
C MET A 547 16.33 20.25 16.26
N LYS A 548 16.13 21.54 15.99
CA LYS A 548 15.55 22.49 16.96
C LYS A 548 14.11 22.11 17.33
N SER A 549 13.28 21.78 16.34
CA SER A 549 11.86 21.45 16.55
C SER A 549 11.67 20.18 17.39
N LEU A 550 12.56 19.19 17.20
CA LEU A 550 12.50 17.91 17.92
C LEU A 550 13.27 17.92 19.24
N GLY A 551 14.02 18.98 19.53
CA GLY A 551 14.74 19.16 20.79
C GLY A 551 16.06 18.39 20.87
N VAL A 552 16.76 18.24 19.73
CA VAL A 552 18.10 17.64 19.70
C VAL A 552 19.11 18.58 20.38
N PRO A 553 19.87 18.12 21.39
CA PRO A 553 20.73 18.99 22.21
C PRO A 553 22.07 19.28 21.51
N LEU A 554 22.07 20.18 20.52
CA LEU A 554 23.27 20.55 19.77
C LEU A 554 24.07 21.67 20.42
N SER A 555 25.39 21.60 20.29
CA SER A 555 26.34 22.58 20.82
C SER A 555 27.01 23.42 19.74
N ASP A 556 27.06 24.74 19.95
CA ASP A 556 27.84 25.66 19.11
C ASP A 556 29.36 25.65 19.44
N ARG A 557 29.76 24.88 20.46
CA ARG A 557 31.18 24.71 20.87
C ARG A 557 31.89 23.57 20.13
N LEU A 558 31.14 22.84 19.32
CA LEU A 558 31.58 21.68 18.55
C LEU A 558 31.28 21.89 17.07
N SER A 559 32.21 21.55 16.19
CA SER A 559 31.96 21.46 14.76
C SER A 559 32.59 20.22 14.14
N ILE A 560 31.94 19.68 13.11
CA ILE A 560 32.44 18.55 12.34
C ILE A 560 32.63 19.00 10.89
N THR A 561 33.84 18.83 10.37
CA THR A 561 34.13 19.04 8.95
C THR A 561 34.47 17.73 8.29
N LEU A 562 33.89 17.48 7.11
CA LEU A 562 34.19 16.28 6.33
C LEU A 562 35.14 16.64 5.19
N SER A 563 36.13 15.78 4.98
CA SER A 563 37.07 15.86 3.89
C SER A 563 37.35 14.45 3.35
N GLY A 564 37.78 14.39 2.10
CA GLY A 564 37.95 13.12 1.40
C GLY A 564 37.92 13.37 -0.09
N GLU A 565 38.23 12.33 -0.86
CA GLU A 565 38.14 12.43 -2.31
C GLU A 565 36.67 12.61 -2.72
N ASP A 566 36.41 13.63 -3.54
CA ASP A 566 35.07 14.01 -4.00
C ASP A 566 34.05 14.33 -2.89
N VAL A 567 34.49 14.68 -1.67
CA VAL A 567 33.60 15.20 -0.61
C VAL A 567 33.41 16.70 -0.81
N GLU A 568 32.18 17.12 -1.04
CA GLU A 568 31.81 18.52 -1.28
C GLU A 568 30.89 19.01 -0.15
N HIS A 569 31.23 20.17 0.45
CA HIS A 569 30.36 20.86 1.40
C HIS A 569 29.28 21.62 0.64
N ILE A 570 28.00 21.31 0.90
CA ILE A 570 26.87 21.82 0.12
C ILE A 570 26.02 22.85 0.89
N ALA A 571 25.96 22.73 2.21
CA ALA A 571 25.24 23.62 3.11
C ALA A 571 25.71 23.36 4.54
N ASP A 572 25.30 24.20 5.49
CA ASP A 572 25.65 24.04 6.91
C ASP A 572 25.39 22.60 7.39
N GLN A 573 26.45 21.98 7.92
CA GLN A 573 26.46 20.58 8.40
C GLN A 573 26.04 19.54 7.35
N ALA A 574 26.12 19.85 6.06
CA ALA A 574 25.72 18.97 4.97
C ALA A 574 26.79 18.82 3.89
N TYR A 575 27.08 17.57 3.54
CA TYR A 575 28.10 17.18 2.59
C TYR A 575 27.54 16.18 1.58
N GLU A 576 28.13 16.14 0.38
CA GLU A 576 27.84 15.14 -0.66
C GLU A 576 29.13 14.50 -1.16
N THR A 577 29.03 13.27 -1.67
CA THR A 577 30.12 12.63 -2.42
C THR A 577 29.63 11.79 -3.59
N LYS A 578 30.42 11.68 -4.65
CA LYS A 578 30.09 11.02 -5.93
C LYS A 578 30.57 9.55 -6.02
N THR A 579 31.28 9.06 -5.00
CA THR A 579 32.10 7.83 -5.07
C THR A 579 31.33 6.52 -4.84
N SER A 580 31.94 5.40 -5.27
CA SER A 580 31.53 3.98 -5.19
C SER A 580 32.48 3.25 -4.23
N PRO A 581 32.11 2.10 -3.60
CA PRO A 581 32.69 1.74 -2.31
C PRO A 581 34.11 1.21 -2.34
N ALA A 582 35.06 2.03 -1.86
CA ALA A 582 36.47 1.66 -1.62
C ALA A 582 37.35 2.77 -0.99
N LYS A 583 36.82 3.93 -0.55
CA LYS A 583 37.68 5.06 -0.12
C LYS A 583 37.39 5.55 1.30
N THR A 584 38.46 5.98 1.97
CA THR A 584 38.42 6.50 3.34
C THR A 584 37.83 7.91 3.38
N ILE A 585 36.84 8.12 4.25
CA ILE A 585 36.28 9.45 4.56
C ILE A 585 36.94 9.97 5.83
N ARG A 586 37.39 11.22 5.83
CA ARG A 586 38.01 11.85 7.00
C ARG A 586 37.04 12.86 7.59
N ALA A 587 36.74 12.72 8.88
CA ALA A 587 36.04 13.75 9.64
C ALA A 587 37.04 14.44 10.57
N ALA A 588 37.10 15.76 10.56
CA ALA A 588 37.83 16.54 11.55
C ALA A 588 36.81 17.17 12.52
N VAL A 589 36.94 16.85 13.79
CA VAL A 589 36.10 17.40 14.86
C VAL A 589 36.86 18.49 15.59
N SER A 590 36.36 19.71 15.52
CA SER A 590 36.95 20.87 16.19
C SER A 590 36.20 21.16 17.50
N ILE A 591 36.96 21.32 18.58
CA ILE A 591 36.48 21.48 19.95
C ILE A 591 36.98 22.82 20.50
N ARG A 592 36.07 23.70 20.96
CA ARG A 592 36.45 25.03 21.48
C ARG A 592 36.93 25.04 22.95
N ASP A 593 36.66 23.98 23.70
CA ASP A 593 37.00 23.84 25.11
C ASP A 593 37.73 22.51 25.30
N ASN A 594 39.02 22.54 25.65
CA ASN A 594 39.86 21.35 25.72
C ASN A 594 39.81 20.64 27.10
N SER A 595 38.86 21.00 27.97
CA SER A 595 38.69 20.37 29.28
C SER A 595 38.01 18.99 29.24
N TYR A 596 37.47 18.59 28.08
CA TYR A 596 36.82 17.29 27.92
C TYR A 596 37.84 16.15 27.81
N ALA A 597 37.49 14.98 28.34
CA ALA A 597 38.40 13.85 28.43
C ALA A 597 38.31 12.90 27.22
N SER A 598 37.13 12.73 26.65
CA SER A 598 36.92 11.82 25.50
C SER A 598 35.77 12.26 24.60
N LEU A 599 35.77 11.74 23.38
CA LEU A 599 34.75 11.92 22.37
C LEU A 599 34.25 10.55 21.90
N ASN A 600 32.94 10.34 21.92
CA ASN A 600 32.30 9.22 21.24
C ASN A 600 31.77 9.66 19.88
N TYR A 601 31.79 8.76 18.90
CA TYR A 601 31.26 9.04 17.57
C TYR A 601 30.37 7.90 17.05
N TYR A 602 29.38 8.31 16.27
CA TYR A 602 28.27 7.49 15.83
C TYR A 602 28.01 7.75 14.35
N ILE A 603 27.59 6.72 13.63
CA ILE A 603 27.14 6.83 12.24
C ILE A 603 25.76 6.20 12.15
N ASN A 604 24.79 6.94 11.61
CA ASN A 604 23.40 6.51 11.48
C ASN A 604 22.80 6.06 12.82
N GLY A 605 23.14 6.79 13.89
CA GLY A 605 22.72 6.48 15.26
C GLY A 605 23.42 5.29 15.91
N ARG A 606 24.27 4.54 15.18
CA ARG A 606 25.04 3.41 15.68
C ARG A 606 26.38 3.88 16.26
N TYR A 607 26.71 3.41 17.46
CA TYR A 607 27.99 3.63 18.12
C TYR A 607 29.13 3.00 17.33
N ILE A 608 30.15 3.79 17.01
CA ILE A 608 31.33 3.31 16.27
C ILE A 608 32.55 3.22 17.17
N GLY A 609 32.80 4.24 18.00
CA GLY A 609 33.98 4.23 18.86
C GLY A 609 34.11 5.43 19.78
N SER A 610 35.22 5.45 20.51
CA SER A 610 35.61 6.52 21.43
C SER A 610 37.08 6.90 21.22
N VAL A 611 37.39 8.18 21.36
CA VAL A 611 38.73 8.75 21.26
C VAL A 611 39.02 9.52 22.54
N LYS A 612 40.17 9.30 23.17
CA LYS A 612 40.66 10.16 24.27
C LYS A 612 41.18 11.46 23.67
N LEU A 613 40.86 12.58 24.32
CA LEU A 613 41.18 13.90 23.77
C LEU A 613 42.56 14.40 24.21
N ASP A 614 43.02 14.07 25.42
CA ASP A 614 44.34 14.44 25.95
C ASP A 614 44.72 15.93 25.76
N GLY A 615 43.72 16.82 25.75
CA GLY A 615 43.88 18.27 25.56
C GLY A 615 43.87 18.76 24.10
N GLU A 616 43.74 17.86 23.12
CA GLU A 616 43.66 18.19 21.69
C GLU A 616 42.33 18.86 21.31
N SER A 617 42.39 19.88 20.45
CA SER A 617 41.22 20.63 19.99
C SER A 617 40.77 20.25 18.57
N GLU A 618 41.57 19.49 17.82
CA GLU A 618 41.25 19.03 16.47
C GLU A 618 41.44 17.51 16.37
N ILE A 619 40.33 16.78 16.30
CA ILE A 619 40.33 15.32 16.39
C ILE A 619 40.05 14.72 15.01
N PRO A 620 41.05 14.08 14.37
CA PRO A 620 40.83 13.40 13.11
C PRO A 620 40.19 12.03 13.36
N LEU A 621 39.06 11.79 12.72
CA LEU A 621 38.39 10.49 12.64
C LEU A 621 38.52 9.94 11.22
N ILE A 622 38.96 8.69 11.14
CA ILE A 622 39.05 7.93 9.91
C ILE A 622 37.82 7.03 9.84
N LEU A 623 36.91 7.33 8.93
CA LEU A 623 35.63 6.64 8.80
C LEU A 623 35.67 5.71 7.58
N ASP A 624 35.45 4.42 7.84
CA ASP A 624 35.30 3.45 6.77
C ASP A 624 33.95 3.65 6.06
N GLU A 625 33.96 3.54 4.74
CA GLU A 625 32.76 3.70 3.93
C GLU A 625 31.66 2.68 4.27
N SER A 626 32.04 1.48 4.74
CA SER A 626 31.10 0.42 5.13
C SER A 626 30.17 0.82 6.28
N LEU A 627 30.52 1.87 7.03
CA LEU A 627 29.73 2.41 8.13
C LEU A 627 28.51 3.19 7.63
N PHE A 628 28.53 3.67 6.38
CA PHE A 628 27.47 4.48 5.79
C PHE A 628 26.43 3.61 5.09
N THR A 629 25.51 3.07 5.88
CA THR A 629 24.52 2.07 5.44
C THR A 629 23.29 2.64 4.72
N GLU A 630 23.10 3.96 4.70
CA GLU A 630 21.95 4.57 4.05
C GLU A 630 21.98 4.39 2.54
N LYS A 631 20.79 4.27 1.93
CA LYS A 631 20.68 4.09 0.47
C LYS A 631 21.22 5.32 -0.25
N GLN A 632 21.79 5.12 -1.43
CA GLN A 632 22.22 6.23 -2.29
C GLN A 632 21.11 7.28 -2.46
N GLY A 633 21.46 8.56 -2.36
CA GLY A 633 20.53 9.68 -2.34
C GLY A 633 19.91 9.98 -0.97
N LYS A 634 20.13 9.14 0.05
CA LYS A 634 19.76 9.40 1.45
C LYS A 634 20.96 9.91 2.24
N LYS A 635 20.68 10.70 3.26
CA LYS A 635 21.69 11.26 4.15
C LYS A 635 22.08 10.24 5.20
N ASN A 636 23.37 9.91 5.23
CA ASN A 636 23.96 9.35 6.44
C ASN A 636 24.19 10.48 7.45
N VAL A 637 24.11 10.14 8.74
CA VAL A 637 24.30 11.09 9.84
C VAL A 637 25.51 10.68 10.64
N ILE A 638 26.51 11.56 10.71
CA ILE A 638 27.63 11.42 11.63
C ILE A 638 27.31 12.30 12.83
N SER A 639 27.37 11.74 14.04
CA SER A 639 27.22 12.51 15.27
C SER A 639 28.34 12.20 16.25
N VAL A 640 28.66 13.18 17.09
CA VAL A 640 29.68 13.06 18.13
C VAL A 640 29.14 13.54 19.46
N TRP A 641 29.65 12.96 20.54
CA TRP A 641 29.36 13.33 21.92
C TRP A 641 30.65 13.53 22.71
N LEU A 642 30.82 14.69 23.33
CA LEU A 642 31.90 14.94 24.28
C LEU A 642 31.57 14.43 25.67
N LYS A 643 32.61 13.99 26.37
CA LYS A 643 32.53 13.52 27.75
C LYS A 643 33.51 14.25 28.66
N THR A 644 33.05 14.59 29.85
CA THR A 644 33.85 15.17 30.94
C THR A 644 34.78 14.14 31.57
N GLY A 645 35.71 14.58 32.42
CA GLY A 645 36.69 13.71 33.10
C GLY A 645 36.10 12.63 34.01
N ASP A 646 34.89 12.86 34.55
CA ASP A 646 34.10 11.88 35.31
C ASP A 646 33.25 10.97 34.40
N GLY A 647 33.35 11.13 33.08
CA GLY A 647 32.71 10.27 32.09
C GLY A 647 31.26 10.61 31.77
N GLN A 648 30.73 11.75 32.22
CA GLN A 648 29.38 12.22 31.86
C GLN A 648 29.33 12.79 30.44
N PHE A 649 28.20 12.63 29.76
CA PHE A 649 27.95 13.23 28.45
C PHE A 649 27.60 14.71 28.61
N ALA A 650 28.23 15.56 27.80
CA ALA A 650 28.07 17.00 27.90
C ALA A 650 27.51 17.64 26.62
N GLU A 651 28.22 17.50 25.50
CA GLU A 651 27.93 18.25 24.28
C GLU A 651 27.79 17.31 23.08
N GLN A 652 26.80 17.58 22.20
CA GLN A 652 26.60 16.84 20.95
C GLN A 652 26.78 17.74 19.74
N GLN A 653 27.29 17.18 18.63
CA GLN A 653 27.17 17.78 17.31
C GLN A 653 26.91 16.74 16.22
N TYR A 654 26.39 17.16 15.07
CA TYR A 654 26.19 16.30 13.90
C TYR A 654 26.64 16.95 12.59
N CYS A 655 26.83 16.12 11.57
CA CYS A 655 26.81 16.49 10.17
C CYS A 655 26.21 15.37 9.32
N THR A 656 25.88 15.67 8.06
CA THR A 656 25.28 14.71 7.13
C THR A 656 26.15 14.51 5.90
N LEU A 657 26.16 13.28 5.39
CA LEU A 657 26.85 12.91 4.15
C LEU A 657 25.90 12.14 3.24
N LYS A 658 25.68 12.64 2.03
CA LYS A 658 24.83 11.99 1.01
C LYS A 658 25.67 11.51 -0.18
N PHE A 659 25.54 10.23 -0.50
CA PHE A 659 26.14 9.65 -1.72
C PHE A 659 25.25 9.95 -2.94
N THR A 660 25.82 10.51 -4.01
CA THR A 660 25.13 10.90 -5.26
C THR A 660 25.57 10.03 -6.44
N GLN A 661 24.83 10.07 -7.56
CA GLN A 661 25.20 9.35 -8.80
C GLN A 661 26.08 10.23 -9.70
N GLY A 662 27.16 9.68 -10.25
CA GLY A 662 27.83 10.24 -11.44
C GLY A 662 26.99 10.05 -12.72
N GLU A 663 27.27 10.81 -13.80
CA GLU A 663 26.52 10.73 -15.07
C GLU A 663 26.52 9.31 -15.69
N GLU A 664 25.35 8.83 -16.12
CA GLU A 664 25.16 7.47 -16.67
C GLU A 664 25.36 7.40 -18.19
N GLN A 665 26.17 6.44 -18.67
CA GLN A 665 26.13 5.87 -20.02
C GLN A 665 25.68 4.39 -19.95
N TYR A 666 24.93 3.94 -20.96
CA TYR A 666 24.23 2.65 -21.00
C TYR A 666 25.07 1.52 -21.66
N CYS A 667 24.77 0.25 -21.33
CA CYS A 667 25.44 -0.97 -21.86
C CYS A 667 24.52 -1.86 -22.73
N ASP A 668 25.15 -2.62 -23.64
CA ASP A 668 24.54 -3.65 -24.52
C ASP A 668 24.52 -5.06 -23.87
N VAL A 669 23.49 -5.84 -24.20
CA VAL A 669 23.34 -7.26 -23.84
C VAL A 669 23.59 -8.11 -25.09
N VAL A 670 24.48 -9.11 -25.01
CA VAL A 670 24.69 -10.09 -26.09
C VAL A 670 24.26 -11.47 -25.60
N LEU A 671 23.24 -12.04 -26.24
CA LEU A 671 22.80 -13.43 -26.05
C LEU A 671 23.34 -14.25 -27.23
N ASN A 672 24.09 -15.32 -26.96
CA ASN A 672 24.58 -16.25 -27.98
C ASN A 672 23.79 -17.57 -27.93
N GLU A 673 23.61 -18.23 -29.08
CA GLU A 673 22.70 -19.37 -29.28
C GLU A 673 23.20 -20.75 -28.77
N HIS A 674 24.32 -20.86 -28.05
CA HIS A 674 24.86 -22.17 -27.65
C HIS A 674 25.45 -22.22 -26.23
N GLY A 675 24.58 -22.20 -25.21
CA GLY A 675 24.91 -22.65 -23.83
C GLY A 675 25.85 -21.78 -22.99
N SER A 676 26.76 -21.00 -23.59
CA SER A 676 27.64 -20.08 -22.87
C SER A 676 27.06 -18.66 -22.86
N SER A 677 26.04 -18.43 -22.04
CA SER A 677 25.54 -17.07 -21.81
C SER A 677 26.57 -16.27 -21.00
N ARG A 678 27.06 -15.17 -21.57
CA ARG A 678 28.02 -14.27 -20.93
C ARG A 678 27.36 -12.92 -20.66
N VAL A 679 27.33 -12.50 -19.41
CA VAL A 679 27.05 -11.08 -19.09
C VAL A 679 28.40 -10.38 -18.98
N ILE A 680 28.66 -9.46 -19.92
CA ILE A 680 29.83 -8.58 -19.88
C ILE A 680 29.35 -7.23 -19.39
N LYS A 681 29.65 -6.89 -18.14
CA LYS A 681 29.43 -5.53 -17.64
C LYS A 681 30.75 -4.79 -17.64
N THR A 682 30.82 -3.66 -18.35
CA THR A 682 32.05 -2.87 -18.54
C THR A 682 32.12 -1.58 -17.68
N ALA A 683 31.08 -1.24 -16.90
CA ALA A 683 31.11 -0.09 -15.97
C ALA A 683 30.15 -0.22 -14.75
N SER A 684 30.48 0.47 -13.65
CA SER A 684 29.87 0.42 -12.31
C SER A 684 28.62 1.32 -12.14
N GLY A 685 27.80 1.07 -11.10
CA GLY A 685 26.87 2.08 -10.56
C GLY A 685 25.43 1.65 -10.25
N LYS A 686 24.89 0.59 -10.87
CA LYS A 686 23.60 0.01 -10.46
C LYS A 686 23.70 -1.48 -10.14
N LYS A 687 23.00 -1.87 -9.06
CA LYS A 687 22.58 -3.24 -8.79
C LYS A 687 21.73 -3.69 -9.98
N PHE A 688 22.27 -4.54 -10.83
CA PHE A 688 21.50 -5.15 -11.90
C PHE A 688 21.07 -6.53 -11.41
N ARG A 689 19.81 -6.88 -11.66
CA ARG A 689 19.35 -8.24 -11.40
C ARG A 689 19.87 -9.12 -12.51
N LEU A 690 20.52 -10.21 -12.12
CA LEU A 690 20.97 -11.20 -13.07
C LEU A 690 19.75 -11.84 -13.76
N PRO A 691 19.69 -11.87 -15.09
CA PRO A 691 18.57 -12.46 -15.79
C PRO A 691 18.50 -13.96 -15.50
N LYS A 692 17.30 -14.53 -15.55
CA LYS A 692 17.16 -15.98 -15.67
C LYS A 692 17.58 -16.36 -17.09
N VAL A 693 18.47 -17.33 -17.24
CA VAL A 693 18.81 -17.92 -18.54
C VAL A 693 18.13 -19.27 -18.60
N ALA A 694 17.18 -19.42 -19.51
CA ALA A 694 16.65 -20.72 -19.91
C ALA A 694 17.21 -21.00 -21.30
N ALA A 695 18.32 -21.72 -21.37
CA ALA A 695 18.96 -22.00 -22.67
C ALA A 695 19.42 -23.45 -22.84
N ASP A 696 19.46 -24.26 -21.78
CA ASP A 696 19.81 -25.67 -21.90
C ASP A 696 18.71 -26.54 -21.27
N SER A 697 18.02 -27.32 -22.10
CA SER A 697 16.99 -28.28 -21.68
C SER A 697 17.57 -29.53 -21.01
N SER A 698 18.89 -29.74 -21.07
CA SER A 698 19.56 -30.95 -20.58
C SER A 698 20.26 -30.78 -19.22
N MET A 699 20.54 -29.56 -18.76
CA MET A 699 21.24 -29.28 -17.49
C MET A 699 20.46 -28.35 -16.56
N LEU A 700 20.74 -28.33 -15.24
CA LEU A 700 20.13 -27.41 -14.28
C LEU A 700 20.95 -26.13 -14.17
N PHE A 701 20.36 -24.98 -14.49
CA PHE A 701 20.99 -23.69 -14.21
C PHE A 701 21.09 -23.48 -12.68
N THR A 702 22.31 -23.53 -12.13
CA THR A 702 22.53 -23.39 -10.68
C THR A 702 22.87 -21.97 -10.26
N GLY A 703 23.26 -21.11 -11.20
CA GLY A 703 23.56 -19.72 -10.94
C GLY A 703 24.56 -19.14 -11.93
N TRP A 704 25.08 -17.98 -11.61
CA TRP A 704 26.12 -17.31 -12.37
C TRP A 704 27.46 -17.45 -11.64
N ARG A 705 28.53 -17.84 -12.33
CA ARG A 705 29.88 -17.77 -11.79
C ARG A 705 30.61 -16.58 -12.37
N LYS A 706 31.32 -15.86 -11.50
CA LYS A 706 32.33 -14.90 -11.95
C LYS A 706 33.48 -15.68 -12.61
N GLU A 707 33.95 -15.21 -13.75
CA GLU A 707 35.12 -15.80 -14.42
C GLU A 707 36.30 -15.87 -13.43
N GLY A 708 36.82 -17.08 -13.18
CA GLY A 708 37.86 -17.35 -12.18
C GLY A 708 37.38 -17.62 -10.74
N SER A 709 36.07 -17.79 -10.52
CA SER A 709 35.48 -18.15 -9.22
C SER A 709 34.66 -19.44 -9.32
N ASP A 710 34.77 -20.30 -8.30
CA ASP A 710 33.97 -21.53 -8.18
C ASP A 710 32.64 -21.34 -7.41
N GLN A 711 32.40 -20.13 -6.87
CA GLN A 711 31.19 -19.83 -6.12
C GLN A 711 30.04 -19.40 -7.04
N ASP A 712 28.90 -20.09 -6.93
CA ASP A 712 27.66 -19.76 -7.64
C ASP A 712 26.98 -18.51 -7.05
N ILE A 713 26.52 -17.62 -7.92
CA ILE A 713 25.72 -16.43 -7.61
C ILE A 713 24.29 -16.68 -8.06
N SER A 714 23.32 -16.46 -7.17
CA SER A 714 21.94 -16.86 -7.44
C SER A 714 21.26 -15.98 -8.50
N PRO A 715 20.35 -16.53 -9.33
CA PRO A 715 19.58 -15.73 -10.29
C PRO A 715 18.67 -14.71 -9.57
N GLY A 716 18.59 -13.48 -10.09
CA GLY A 716 17.81 -12.40 -9.44
C GLY A 716 18.50 -11.73 -8.25
N GLU A 717 19.64 -12.26 -7.80
CA GLU A 717 20.50 -11.62 -6.83
C GLU A 717 21.02 -10.29 -7.39
N LYS A 718 21.07 -9.28 -6.52
CA LYS A 718 21.53 -7.94 -6.90
C LYS A 718 23.05 -7.91 -6.81
N LEU A 719 23.71 -8.15 -7.93
CA LEU A 719 25.16 -8.11 -7.96
C LEU A 719 25.66 -6.66 -8.07
N SER A 720 26.38 -6.22 -7.04
CA SER A 720 27.20 -5.01 -7.08
C SER A 720 28.58 -5.38 -7.64
N ILE A 721 28.95 -4.79 -8.76
CA ILE A 721 30.32 -4.95 -9.29
C ILE A 721 30.94 -3.56 -9.49
N THR A 722 32.21 -3.44 -9.12
CA THR A 722 33.00 -2.20 -9.15
C THR A 722 33.92 -2.11 -10.37
N SER A 723 34.10 -3.20 -11.10
CA SER A 723 34.96 -3.29 -12.29
C SER A 723 34.39 -4.25 -13.35
N ARG A 724 35.05 -4.34 -14.51
CA ARG A 724 34.64 -5.24 -15.60
C ARG A 724 34.53 -6.67 -15.08
N THR A 725 33.32 -7.23 -15.10
CA THR A 725 33.07 -8.60 -14.64
C THR A 725 32.40 -9.39 -15.75
N VAL A 726 32.96 -10.57 -16.02
CA VAL A 726 32.33 -11.59 -16.88
C VAL A 726 31.66 -12.58 -15.96
N LEU A 727 30.35 -12.76 -16.16
CA LEU A 727 29.59 -13.82 -15.50
C LEU A 727 29.23 -14.88 -16.53
N ASN A 728 29.54 -16.12 -16.19
CA ASN A 728 29.21 -17.30 -16.97
C ASN A 728 28.02 -17.99 -16.31
N ALA A 729 27.02 -18.37 -17.10
CA ALA A 729 25.96 -19.23 -16.62
C ALA A 729 26.54 -20.60 -16.23
N HIS A 730 26.27 -21.06 -15.01
CA HIS A 730 26.73 -22.36 -14.50
C HIS A 730 25.57 -23.35 -14.44
N PHE A 731 25.86 -24.59 -14.84
CA PHE A 731 24.88 -25.65 -14.94
C PHE A 731 25.40 -26.94 -14.30
N ALA A 732 24.54 -27.70 -13.61
CA ALA A 732 24.87 -28.98 -12.97
C ALA A 732 23.93 -30.12 -13.42
N GLU A 733 24.42 -31.37 -13.31
CA GLU A 733 23.67 -32.61 -13.53
C GLU A 733 22.96 -33.07 -12.24
N CYS A 734 21.78 -33.71 -12.33
CA CYS A 734 21.06 -34.25 -11.16
C CYS A 734 21.58 -35.65 -10.76
N ARG A 735 21.85 -35.88 -9.47
CA ARG A 735 22.27 -37.17 -8.90
C ARG A 735 21.18 -37.77 -8.01
N ASP A 736 21.27 -39.07 -7.78
CA ASP A 736 20.33 -39.81 -6.93
C ASP A 736 20.49 -39.39 -5.45
N GLY A 737 19.38 -39.03 -4.79
CA GLY A 737 19.37 -38.44 -3.45
C GLY A 737 19.37 -36.90 -3.40
N ASP A 738 19.45 -36.22 -4.55
CA ASP A 738 19.27 -34.77 -4.61
C ASP A 738 17.78 -34.40 -4.44
N VAL A 739 17.48 -33.34 -3.68
CA VAL A 739 16.12 -32.75 -3.56
C VAL A 739 15.64 -32.09 -4.88
N TYR A 740 16.34 -32.34 -6.00
CA TYR A 740 16.35 -31.51 -7.20
C TYR A 740 16.25 -32.35 -8.48
N HIS A 741 15.02 -32.76 -8.82
CA HIS A 741 14.71 -33.43 -10.08
C HIS A 741 13.62 -32.67 -10.85
N ASP A 742 13.70 -32.64 -12.19
CA ASP A 742 12.62 -32.17 -13.08
C ASP A 742 11.66 -33.32 -13.36
N TRP A 743 10.92 -33.70 -12.32
CA TRP A 743 9.94 -34.77 -12.36
C TRP A 743 8.78 -34.41 -13.31
N GLU A 744 8.49 -35.30 -14.23
CA GLU A 744 7.25 -35.33 -15.00
C GLU A 744 6.44 -36.57 -14.66
N ALA A 745 5.12 -36.48 -14.75
CA ALA A 745 4.26 -37.64 -14.54
C ALA A 745 4.57 -38.74 -15.56
N SER A 746 4.77 -39.97 -15.07
CA SER A 746 5.07 -41.12 -15.91
C SER A 746 4.48 -42.39 -15.26
N GLY A 747 3.42 -42.92 -15.84
CA GLY A 747 2.65 -44.02 -15.24
C GLY A 747 2.04 -43.62 -13.89
N ASP A 748 2.20 -44.48 -12.88
CA ASP A 748 1.71 -44.29 -11.51
C ASP A 748 2.66 -43.47 -10.61
N GLY A 749 3.71 -42.87 -11.19
CA GLY A 749 4.71 -42.09 -10.48
C GLY A 749 5.30 -40.95 -11.30
N TYR A 750 6.56 -40.63 -11.03
CA TYR A 750 7.28 -39.54 -11.65
C TYR A 750 8.59 -40.02 -12.29
N LYS A 751 8.92 -39.49 -13.46
CA LYS A 751 10.21 -39.67 -14.12
C LYS A 751 10.91 -38.33 -14.22
N CYS A 752 12.16 -38.24 -13.80
CA CYS A 752 12.96 -37.06 -13.99
C CYS A 752 13.30 -36.91 -15.47
N ARG A 753 12.88 -35.81 -16.10
CA ARG A 753 13.21 -35.47 -17.49
C ARG A 753 14.70 -35.38 -17.77
N LYS A 754 15.51 -35.14 -16.73
CA LYS A 754 16.94 -34.84 -16.86
C LYS A 754 17.82 -36.06 -16.65
N CYS A 755 17.74 -36.71 -15.48
CA CYS A 755 18.55 -37.89 -15.17
C CYS A 755 17.82 -39.22 -15.42
N GLY A 756 16.54 -39.20 -15.82
CA GLY A 756 15.79 -40.41 -16.14
C GLY A 756 15.38 -41.26 -14.93
N LEU A 757 15.79 -40.88 -13.72
CA LEU A 757 15.35 -41.48 -12.46
C LEU A 757 13.83 -41.55 -12.40
N THR A 758 13.30 -42.61 -11.82
CA THR A 758 11.87 -42.82 -11.62
C THR A 758 11.59 -42.98 -10.13
N LYS A 759 10.55 -42.32 -9.62
CA LYS A 759 10.05 -42.54 -8.26
C LYS A 759 8.54 -42.76 -8.28
N GLU A 760 8.03 -43.52 -7.33
CA GLU A 760 6.58 -43.67 -7.11
C GLU A 760 6.02 -42.38 -6.48
N ASP A 761 4.72 -42.14 -6.64
CA ASP A 761 4.03 -41.04 -5.97
C ASP A 761 3.80 -41.39 -4.49
N ASP A 762 4.76 -41.00 -3.65
CA ASP A 762 4.77 -41.17 -2.19
C ASP A 762 3.65 -40.37 -1.48
N LYS A 763 2.98 -39.46 -2.18
CA LYS A 763 1.94 -38.56 -1.67
C LYS A 763 2.41 -37.65 -0.53
N GLU A 764 3.73 -37.47 -0.37
CA GLU A 764 4.31 -36.50 0.57
C GLU A 764 4.68 -35.22 -0.20
N TYR A 765 3.96 -34.14 0.10
CA TYR A 765 4.18 -32.83 -0.52
C TYR A 765 4.33 -31.76 0.55
N VAL A 766 5.08 -30.71 0.22
CA VAL A 766 5.11 -29.47 0.99
C VAL A 766 3.91 -28.62 0.59
N ASP A 767 3.04 -28.25 1.54
CA ASP A 767 1.96 -27.30 1.25
C ASP A 767 2.58 -25.94 0.91
N ILE A 768 2.21 -25.37 -0.23
CA ILE A 768 2.70 -24.06 -0.67
C ILE A 768 2.30 -22.94 0.33
N ALA A 769 1.33 -23.18 1.22
CA ALA A 769 0.97 -22.29 2.32
C ALA A 769 2.04 -22.18 3.41
N ASP A 770 2.92 -23.19 3.52
CA ASP A 770 4.03 -23.25 4.48
C ASP A 770 5.33 -22.66 3.91
N CYS A 771 5.30 -22.19 2.66
CA CYS A 771 6.42 -21.49 2.04
C CYS A 771 6.44 -20.01 2.42
N ASP A 772 7.64 -19.44 2.58
CA ASP A 772 7.86 -18.01 2.75
C ASP A 772 7.49 -17.27 1.46
N VAL A 773 6.57 -16.30 1.54
CA VAL A 773 6.19 -15.48 0.39
C VAL A 773 6.41 -14.01 0.69
N THR A 774 7.37 -13.39 -0.01
CA THR A 774 7.62 -11.96 0.07
C THR A 774 7.15 -11.24 -1.18
N GLN A 775 6.77 -9.97 -1.07
CA GLN A 775 6.35 -9.15 -2.20
C GLN A 775 7.07 -7.82 -2.25
N SER A 776 7.38 -7.36 -3.48
CA SER A 776 8.13 -6.12 -3.71
C SER A 776 7.39 -4.87 -3.26
N SER A 777 6.06 -4.93 -3.18
CA SER A 777 5.22 -3.88 -2.62
C SER A 777 3.85 -4.43 -2.31
N ARG A 778 3.37 -4.25 -1.08
CA ARG A 778 1.98 -4.55 -0.74
C ARG A 778 1.03 -3.40 -1.07
N TYR A 779 1.48 -2.15 -0.96
CA TYR A 779 0.58 -0.99 -0.93
C TYR A 779 0.87 0.09 -1.99
N GLY A 780 1.97 -0.03 -2.75
CA GLY A 780 2.47 1.03 -3.63
C GLY A 780 2.16 0.86 -5.12
N THR A 781 1.38 -0.14 -5.50
CA THR A 781 1.15 -0.48 -6.92
C THR A 781 0.21 0.52 -7.58
N GLN A 782 0.66 1.30 -8.54
CA GLN A 782 -0.19 2.29 -9.21
C GLN A 782 -0.95 1.70 -10.41
N TYR A 783 -2.22 2.08 -10.57
CA TYR A 783 -3.09 1.71 -11.71
C TYR A 783 -2.44 1.95 -13.09
N THR A 784 -2.30 0.93 -13.95
CA THR A 784 -1.63 1.05 -15.27
C THR A 784 -2.59 1.12 -16.47
N GLY A 785 -3.89 0.95 -16.25
CA GLY A 785 -4.88 0.73 -17.32
C GLY A 785 -5.02 -0.74 -17.72
N ARG A 786 -4.16 -1.63 -17.24
CA ARG A 786 -4.17 -3.06 -17.53
C ARG A 786 -3.86 -3.82 -16.24
N ALA A 787 -3.85 -5.15 -16.31
CA ALA A 787 -3.38 -5.99 -15.22
C ALA A 787 -2.00 -5.52 -14.75
N VAL A 788 -1.85 -5.32 -13.44
CA VAL A 788 -0.61 -4.90 -12.78
C VAL A 788 -0.44 -5.64 -11.47
N ALA A 789 0.75 -6.18 -11.23
CA ALA A 789 1.08 -6.87 -10.00
C ALA A 789 2.52 -6.53 -9.56
N PRO A 790 2.77 -6.38 -8.24
CA PRO A 790 4.11 -6.50 -7.67
C PRO A 790 4.81 -7.80 -8.09
N VAL A 791 6.13 -7.84 -7.89
CA VAL A 791 6.86 -9.10 -8.01
C VAL A 791 6.80 -9.82 -6.67
N ILE A 792 6.48 -11.11 -6.68
CA ILE A 792 6.57 -11.98 -5.50
C ILE A 792 7.83 -12.86 -5.57
N THR A 793 8.33 -13.23 -4.40
CA THR A 793 9.34 -14.29 -4.22
C THR A 793 8.75 -15.32 -3.30
N VAL A 794 8.65 -16.56 -3.76
CA VAL A 794 8.25 -17.71 -2.95
C VAL A 794 9.51 -18.50 -2.62
N SER A 795 9.73 -18.87 -1.36
CA SER A 795 10.85 -19.68 -0.93
C SER A 795 10.48 -20.73 0.10
N TYR A 796 11.24 -21.82 0.15
CA TYR A 796 11.08 -22.88 1.15
C TYR A 796 12.47 -23.33 1.62
N CYS A 797 12.69 -23.36 2.95
CA CYS A 797 13.99 -23.66 3.57
C CYS A 797 15.16 -22.87 2.94
N GLY A 798 14.96 -21.57 2.68
CA GLY A 798 15.96 -20.69 2.06
C GLY A 798 16.11 -20.81 0.54
N ARG A 799 15.45 -21.76 -0.15
CA ARG A 799 15.46 -21.90 -1.61
C ARG A 799 14.34 -21.10 -2.25
N ILE A 800 14.65 -20.27 -3.25
CA ILE A 800 13.64 -19.58 -4.08
C ILE A 800 12.99 -20.55 -5.07
N LEU A 801 11.66 -20.62 -5.05
CA LEU A 801 10.82 -21.41 -5.94
C LEU A 801 10.56 -20.67 -7.27
N THR A 802 10.25 -21.42 -8.32
CA THR A 802 10.04 -20.93 -9.69
C THR A 802 8.61 -21.16 -10.15
N GLU A 803 7.91 -20.08 -10.46
CA GLU A 803 6.60 -20.10 -11.13
C GLU A 803 6.66 -20.92 -12.43
N GLY A 804 5.66 -21.76 -12.67
CA GLY A 804 5.62 -22.66 -13.82
C GLY A 804 6.29 -24.02 -13.58
N ARG A 805 7.21 -24.10 -12.62
CA ARG A 805 7.91 -25.34 -12.24
C ARG A 805 7.46 -25.85 -10.88
N ASP A 806 7.58 -25.02 -9.85
CA ASP A 806 7.36 -25.39 -8.45
C ASP A 806 5.94 -24.98 -7.98
N TYR A 807 5.42 -23.88 -8.52
CA TYR A 807 4.05 -23.41 -8.27
C TYR A 807 3.43 -22.75 -9.51
N ARG A 808 2.10 -22.59 -9.53
CA ARG A 808 1.35 -21.77 -10.49
C ARG A 808 0.86 -20.50 -9.81
N LEU A 809 0.81 -19.40 -10.54
CA LEU A 809 0.24 -18.15 -10.08
C LEU A 809 -1.02 -17.81 -10.86
N ASN A 810 -2.08 -17.45 -10.16
CA ASN A 810 -3.25 -16.79 -10.72
C ASN A 810 -3.50 -15.50 -9.96
N ILE A 811 -3.84 -14.41 -10.65
CA ILE A 811 -4.05 -13.11 -10.01
C ILE A 811 -5.43 -12.57 -10.37
N THR A 812 -6.23 -12.25 -9.35
CA THR A 812 -7.56 -11.66 -9.52
C THR A 812 -7.57 -10.19 -9.11
N ASN A 813 -8.54 -9.42 -9.63
CA ASN A 813 -8.75 -7.99 -9.33
C ASN A 813 -7.55 -7.08 -9.59
N ASN A 814 -6.64 -7.47 -10.49
CA ASN A 814 -5.38 -6.79 -10.70
C ASN A 814 -5.41 -5.63 -11.71
N VAL A 815 -6.59 -5.11 -12.06
CA VAL A 815 -6.72 -4.01 -13.03
C VAL A 815 -7.09 -2.71 -12.33
N ASN A 816 -8.23 -2.68 -11.62
CA ASN A 816 -8.75 -1.46 -11.01
C ASN A 816 -8.14 -1.19 -9.63
N ILE A 817 -8.30 0.03 -9.13
CA ILE A 817 -7.91 0.36 -7.75
C ILE A 817 -8.67 -0.51 -6.74
N GLY A 818 -8.01 -0.94 -5.67
CA GLY A 818 -8.57 -1.90 -4.72
C GLY A 818 -7.55 -2.98 -4.35
N PHE A 819 -8.01 -4.09 -3.75
CA PHE A 819 -7.17 -5.24 -3.47
C PHE A 819 -7.20 -6.23 -4.62
N ALA A 820 -6.01 -6.63 -5.03
CA ALA A 820 -5.75 -7.72 -5.95
C ALA A 820 -5.12 -8.88 -5.18
N THR A 821 -5.45 -10.11 -5.58
CA THR A 821 -5.05 -11.31 -4.83
C THR A 821 -4.21 -12.21 -5.73
N TYR A 822 -3.04 -12.59 -5.25
CA TYR A 822 -2.30 -13.74 -5.74
C TYR A 822 -2.92 -15.01 -5.16
N LYS A 823 -3.25 -15.96 -6.04
CA LYS A 823 -3.49 -17.36 -5.70
C LYS A 823 -2.29 -18.17 -6.21
N ILE A 824 -1.51 -18.67 -5.27
CA ILE A 824 -0.29 -19.46 -5.50
C ILE A 824 -0.70 -20.92 -5.27
N SER A 825 -0.44 -21.80 -6.23
CA SER A 825 -0.82 -23.22 -6.14
C SER A 825 0.41 -24.09 -6.34
N GLY A 826 0.71 -24.99 -5.40
CA GLY A 826 1.84 -25.93 -5.52
C GLY A 826 1.66 -26.88 -6.71
N ILE A 827 2.79 -27.31 -7.29
CA ILE A 827 2.80 -28.30 -8.38
C ILE A 827 3.33 -29.62 -7.83
N ARG A 828 2.46 -30.64 -7.76
CA ARG A 828 2.76 -31.92 -7.10
C ARG A 828 3.99 -32.62 -7.66
N SER A 829 4.17 -32.58 -8.97
CA SER A 829 5.37 -33.16 -9.59
C SER A 829 6.66 -32.49 -9.10
N ALA A 830 6.62 -31.24 -8.66
CA ALA A 830 7.76 -30.55 -8.07
C ALA A 830 7.89 -30.73 -6.54
N GLY A 831 7.06 -31.59 -5.93
CA GLY A 831 7.05 -31.82 -4.48
C GLY A 831 6.21 -30.81 -3.68
N PHE A 832 5.40 -29.98 -4.34
CA PHE A 832 4.57 -28.96 -3.68
C PHE A 832 3.09 -29.17 -3.97
N ASP A 833 2.21 -28.92 -3.00
CA ASP A 833 0.77 -28.91 -3.25
C ASP A 833 0.08 -27.75 -2.53
N GLY A 834 -1.22 -27.87 -2.27
CA GLY A 834 -1.97 -26.83 -1.57
C GLY A 834 -2.09 -25.50 -2.32
N THR A 835 -2.62 -24.50 -1.62
CA THR A 835 -2.76 -23.14 -2.15
C THR A 835 -2.50 -22.08 -1.10
N ALA A 836 -1.69 -21.08 -1.44
CA ALA A 836 -1.48 -19.89 -0.66
C ALA A 836 -2.13 -18.67 -1.33
N GLU A 837 -2.59 -17.73 -0.51
CA GLU A 837 -3.06 -16.43 -0.99
C GLU A 837 -2.29 -15.30 -0.34
N LEU A 838 -1.99 -14.29 -1.15
CA LEU A 838 -1.36 -13.03 -0.74
C LEU A 838 -2.06 -11.89 -1.47
N SER A 839 -2.30 -10.77 -0.79
CA SER A 839 -2.95 -9.62 -1.40
C SER A 839 -2.03 -8.41 -1.52
N TYR A 840 -2.30 -7.58 -2.52
CA TYR A 840 -1.70 -6.25 -2.69
C TYR A 840 -2.75 -5.22 -3.10
N ARG A 841 -2.48 -3.97 -2.78
CA ARG A 841 -3.36 -2.83 -3.06
C ARG A 841 -2.90 -2.08 -4.30
N ILE A 842 -3.82 -1.89 -5.24
CA ILE A 842 -3.67 -0.99 -6.38
C ILE A 842 -4.21 0.38 -5.98
N VAL A 843 -3.35 1.40 -6.07
CA VAL A 843 -3.65 2.79 -5.76
C VAL A 843 -3.85 3.62 -7.04
N HIS A 844 -4.47 4.79 -6.88
CA HIS A 844 -4.88 5.66 -7.99
C HIS A 844 -3.68 6.16 -8.82
N ARG A 845 -3.90 6.43 -10.12
CA ARG A 845 -2.93 7.11 -11.01
C ARG A 845 -3.25 8.61 -11.15
N LYS A 846 -2.24 9.47 -11.16
CA LYS A 846 -2.43 10.92 -11.35
C LYS A 846 -2.92 11.25 -12.77
N ILE A 847 -4.03 11.95 -12.92
CA ILE A 847 -4.64 12.34 -14.21
C ILE A 847 -3.70 13.22 -15.06
N ARG A 848 -2.73 13.91 -14.43
CA ARG A 848 -1.69 14.67 -15.15
C ARG A 848 -0.92 13.83 -16.18
N THR A 849 -0.78 12.54 -15.92
CA THR A 849 -0.06 11.56 -16.77
C THR A 849 -0.85 11.10 -18.01
N VAL A 850 -2.15 11.39 -18.08
CA VAL A 850 -3.06 10.96 -19.14
C VAL A 850 -2.92 11.85 -20.38
N SER A 851 -2.91 11.32 -21.60
CA SER A 851 -2.92 12.15 -22.81
C SER A 851 -4.25 12.88 -22.98
N CYS A 852 -4.20 14.13 -23.44
CA CYS A 852 -5.37 14.99 -23.58
C CYS A 852 -5.36 15.68 -24.94
N GLU A 853 -6.48 15.61 -25.65
CA GLU A 853 -6.74 16.35 -26.89
C GLU A 853 -8.04 17.15 -26.74
N LEU A 854 -7.97 18.45 -27.09
CA LEU A 854 -9.14 19.33 -27.16
C LEU A 854 -9.69 19.33 -28.59
N SER A 855 -11.02 19.31 -28.74
CA SER A 855 -11.67 19.35 -30.05
C SER A 855 -11.33 20.62 -30.85
N GLU A 856 -11.07 21.73 -30.15
CA GLU A 856 -10.61 22.99 -30.73
C GLU A 856 -9.78 23.79 -29.71
N THR A 857 -8.70 24.41 -30.18
CA THR A 857 -7.76 25.16 -29.32
C THR A 857 -7.80 26.68 -29.57
N LEU A 858 -8.62 27.15 -30.51
CA LEU A 858 -8.76 28.56 -30.88
C LEU A 858 -10.19 28.90 -31.30
N TYR A 859 -10.83 29.85 -30.62
CA TYR A 859 -12.18 30.33 -30.92
C TYR A 859 -12.21 31.81 -31.31
N LYS A 860 -13.24 32.20 -32.08
CA LYS A 860 -13.61 33.61 -32.26
C LYS A 860 -14.27 34.12 -30.99
N TYR A 861 -13.88 35.32 -30.57
CA TYR A 861 -14.65 36.04 -29.57
C TYR A 861 -15.99 36.49 -30.15
N ASP A 862 -17.08 36.04 -29.52
CA ASP A 862 -18.47 36.38 -29.86
C ASP A 862 -19.32 36.70 -28.61
N GLY A 863 -18.68 36.85 -27.44
CA GLY A 863 -19.34 37.14 -26.16
C GLY A 863 -19.98 35.93 -25.46
N LYS A 864 -19.93 34.73 -26.06
CA LYS A 864 -20.45 33.49 -25.46
C LYS A 864 -19.34 32.61 -24.91
N GLU A 865 -19.68 31.79 -23.93
CA GLU A 865 -18.79 30.77 -23.37
C GLU A 865 -18.33 29.75 -24.42
N LYS A 866 -17.11 29.23 -24.24
CA LYS A 866 -16.48 28.24 -25.11
C LYS A 866 -16.11 27.00 -24.31
N THR A 867 -16.59 25.84 -24.75
CA THR A 867 -16.43 24.55 -24.06
C THR A 867 -15.89 23.51 -25.05
N PRO A 868 -14.58 23.53 -25.37
CA PRO A 868 -13.99 22.52 -26.25
C PRO A 868 -14.15 21.12 -25.68
N GLY A 869 -14.62 20.17 -26.49
CA GLY A 869 -14.74 18.77 -26.09
C GLY A 869 -13.38 18.17 -25.72
N VAL A 870 -13.34 17.43 -24.61
CA VAL A 870 -12.11 16.86 -24.03
C VAL A 870 -12.05 15.37 -24.31
N HIS A 871 -11.01 14.94 -25.01
CA HIS A 871 -10.74 13.53 -25.30
C HIS A 871 -9.49 13.10 -24.55
N LEU A 872 -9.65 12.19 -23.58
CA LEU A 872 -8.56 11.67 -22.76
C LEU A 872 -8.27 10.21 -23.09
N SER A 873 -7.00 9.84 -23.02
CA SER A 873 -6.59 8.44 -23.07
C SER A 873 -5.38 8.15 -22.20
N TYR A 874 -5.31 6.95 -21.64
CA TYR A 874 -4.20 6.47 -20.82
C TYR A 874 -3.78 5.08 -21.29
N SER A 875 -2.50 4.88 -21.61
CA SER A 875 -1.97 3.61 -22.14
C SER A 875 -2.77 3.08 -23.35
N GLY A 876 -3.29 3.98 -24.19
CA GLY A 876 -4.11 3.67 -25.36
C GLY A 876 -5.61 3.44 -25.08
N ILE A 877 -6.05 3.47 -23.82
CA ILE A 877 -7.45 3.29 -23.42
C ILE A 877 -8.14 4.65 -23.34
N ALA A 878 -9.28 4.81 -24.02
CA ALA A 878 -10.10 6.01 -23.95
C ALA A 878 -10.79 6.12 -22.59
N LEU A 879 -10.71 7.28 -21.96
CA LEU A 879 -11.37 7.55 -20.68
C LEU A 879 -12.77 8.13 -20.91
N LYS A 880 -13.70 7.84 -20.00
CA LYS A 880 -15.08 8.32 -20.02
C LYS A 880 -15.29 9.43 -18.98
N GLN A 881 -15.87 10.54 -19.42
CA GLN A 881 -16.29 11.63 -18.54
C GLN A 881 -17.36 11.14 -17.54
N ASN A 882 -17.35 11.70 -16.33
CA ASN A 882 -18.13 11.36 -15.14
C ASN A 882 -17.81 10.01 -14.48
N ARG A 883 -17.17 9.08 -15.20
CA ARG A 883 -16.62 7.83 -14.63
C ARG A 883 -15.15 7.98 -14.22
N ASP A 884 -14.30 8.38 -15.17
CA ASP A 884 -12.85 8.41 -15.01
C ASP A 884 -12.32 9.83 -14.73
N TYR A 885 -13.10 10.85 -15.09
CA TYR A 885 -12.75 12.26 -14.85
C TYR A 885 -13.98 13.17 -14.97
N THR A 886 -13.90 14.39 -14.43
CA THR A 886 -14.84 15.50 -14.69
C THR A 886 -14.13 16.65 -15.38
N VAL A 887 -14.88 17.58 -15.98
CA VAL A 887 -14.37 18.74 -16.71
C VAL A 887 -15.06 20.01 -16.26
N SER A 888 -14.29 21.05 -15.98
CA SER A 888 -14.78 22.42 -15.79
C SER A 888 -13.95 23.42 -16.61
N TYR A 889 -14.42 24.66 -16.73
CA TYR A 889 -13.81 25.68 -17.57
C TYR A 889 -13.64 26.99 -16.81
N LEU A 890 -12.49 27.65 -16.99
CA LEU A 890 -12.16 28.95 -16.42
C LEU A 890 -11.87 29.95 -17.56
N ASP A 891 -12.26 31.21 -17.34
CA ASP A 891 -12.05 32.33 -18.27
C ASP A 891 -12.54 32.10 -19.71
N ASN A 892 -13.55 31.26 -19.86
CA ASN A 892 -13.98 30.71 -21.15
C ASN A 892 -14.97 31.60 -21.93
N LYS A 893 -15.24 32.82 -21.47
CA LYS A 893 -16.16 33.78 -22.12
C LYS A 893 -15.43 34.97 -22.75
N LYS A 894 -14.47 35.57 -22.04
CA LYS A 894 -13.75 36.77 -22.50
C LYS A 894 -12.65 36.41 -23.49
N ALA A 895 -12.28 37.36 -24.36
CA ALA A 895 -11.12 37.19 -25.23
C ALA A 895 -9.84 37.09 -24.37
N GLY A 896 -9.02 36.07 -24.59
CA GLY A 896 -7.88 35.75 -23.74
C GLY A 896 -7.45 34.29 -23.86
N THR A 897 -6.69 33.83 -22.88
CA THR A 897 -6.39 32.42 -22.67
C THR A 897 -7.40 31.87 -21.66
N ALA A 898 -8.15 30.85 -22.06
CA ALA A 898 -9.09 30.13 -21.22
C ALA A 898 -8.49 28.77 -20.83
N THR A 899 -8.96 28.19 -19.73
CA THR A 899 -8.43 26.94 -19.16
C THR A 899 -9.53 25.90 -19.05
N VAL A 900 -9.25 24.69 -19.52
CA VAL A 900 -9.99 23.47 -19.21
C VAL A 900 -9.34 22.83 -17.99
N VAL A 901 -10.12 22.58 -16.93
CA VAL A 901 -9.68 21.89 -15.73
C VAL A 901 -10.30 20.49 -15.76
N ILE A 902 -9.44 19.47 -15.75
CA ILE A 902 -9.82 18.06 -15.80
C ILE A 902 -9.46 17.45 -14.44
N THR A 903 -10.44 16.90 -13.73
CA THR A 903 -10.26 16.30 -12.40
C THR A 903 -10.45 14.79 -12.49
N GLY A 904 -9.46 14.00 -12.06
CA GLY A 904 -9.54 12.53 -12.10
C GLY A 904 -10.58 11.95 -11.14
N LYS A 905 -11.24 10.85 -11.55
CA LYS A 905 -12.19 10.04 -10.76
C LYS A 905 -11.89 8.55 -10.95
N GLY A 906 -12.51 7.71 -10.12
CA GLY A 906 -12.37 6.25 -10.18
C GLY A 906 -10.90 5.85 -10.04
N ASN A 907 -10.33 5.20 -11.05
CA ASN A 907 -8.93 4.78 -11.05
C ASN A 907 -7.90 5.95 -11.10
N PHE A 908 -8.37 7.18 -11.35
CA PHE A 908 -7.53 8.36 -11.47
C PHE A 908 -7.75 9.38 -10.34
N THR A 909 -6.75 10.21 -10.09
CA THR A 909 -6.74 11.26 -9.06
C THR A 909 -6.03 12.53 -9.54
N GLY A 910 -6.28 13.66 -8.87
CA GLY A 910 -5.62 14.95 -9.11
C GLY A 910 -6.19 15.72 -10.30
N GLU A 911 -5.52 16.81 -10.69
CA GLU A 911 -5.98 17.69 -11.77
C GLU A 911 -5.00 17.76 -12.96
N LYS A 912 -5.55 18.02 -14.15
CA LYS A 912 -4.83 18.40 -15.36
C LYS A 912 -5.45 19.65 -15.96
N LYS A 913 -4.63 20.70 -16.15
CA LYS A 913 -5.06 21.96 -16.75
C LYS A 913 -4.54 22.07 -18.18
N VAL A 914 -5.43 22.35 -19.13
CA VAL A 914 -5.10 22.52 -20.55
C VAL A 914 -5.70 23.82 -21.04
N THR A 915 -4.94 24.62 -21.78
CA THR A 915 -5.40 25.95 -22.20
C THR A 915 -5.84 25.98 -23.66
N PHE A 916 -6.80 26.86 -23.95
CA PHE A 916 -7.21 27.22 -25.31
C PHE A 916 -7.38 28.73 -25.41
N ARG A 917 -7.45 29.27 -26.64
CA ARG A 917 -7.46 30.71 -26.87
C ARG A 917 -8.79 31.20 -27.43
N ILE A 918 -9.25 32.35 -26.95
CA ILE A 918 -10.41 33.09 -27.48
C ILE A 918 -9.89 34.42 -28.03
N SER A 919 -10.03 34.66 -29.34
CA SER A 919 -9.40 35.82 -29.99
C SER A 919 -10.40 36.74 -30.69
N LYS A 920 -10.25 38.05 -30.47
CA LYS A 920 -10.95 39.09 -31.26
C LYS A 920 -10.44 39.16 -32.70
N ASP A 921 -9.13 38.91 -32.89
CA ASP A 921 -8.50 38.90 -34.21
C ASP A 921 -7.96 37.50 -34.56
N ILE A 922 -8.78 36.70 -35.25
CA ILE A 922 -8.40 35.36 -35.70
C ILE A 922 -7.32 35.41 -36.80
N LYS A 923 -7.13 36.55 -37.48
CA LYS A 923 -6.22 36.59 -38.63
C LYS A 923 -4.80 36.25 -38.16
N PRO A 924 -4.14 35.25 -38.79
CA PRO A 924 -2.79 34.89 -38.42
C PRO A 924 -1.84 36.02 -38.83
N ARG A 925 -0.76 36.24 -38.06
CA ARG A 925 0.25 37.24 -38.41
C ARG A 925 0.98 36.84 -39.69
N LYS A 926 1.24 37.80 -40.57
CA LYS A 926 1.99 37.56 -41.82
C LYS A 926 3.40 37.03 -41.53
N THR A 927 3.88 36.12 -42.37
CA THR A 927 5.29 35.66 -42.34
C THR A 927 6.09 36.26 -43.51
N SER A 928 7.38 35.94 -43.60
CA SER A 928 8.27 36.34 -44.68
C SER A 928 9.23 35.21 -45.07
N LEU A 929 9.63 35.18 -46.34
CA LEU A 929 10.64 34.25 -46.84
C LEU A 929 12.02 34.57 -46.29
N LYS A 930 12.60 33.63 -45.54
CA LYS A 930 13.99 33.70 -45.05
C LYS A 930 14.95 33.34 -46.17
N SER A 931 14.73 32.21 -46.85
CA SER A 931 15.60 31.73 -47.93
C SER A 931 14.80 31.09 -49.06
N LEU A 932 15.30 31.24 -50.30
CA LEU A 932 14.74 30.62 -51.49
C LEU A 932 15.90 30.14 -52.37
N LYS A 933 16.10 28.82 -52.46
CA LYS A 933 17.25 28.23 -53.18
C LYS A 933 16.80 27.22 -54.23
N ALA A 934 17.35 27.32 -55.44
CA ALA A 934 17.19 26.30 -56.45
C ALA A 934 17.95 25.04 -56.04
N LYS A 935 17.29 23.88 -56.15
CA LYS A 935 17.91 22.56 -55.99
C LYS A 935 18.07 21.93 -57.37
N SER A 936 18.71 20.76 -57.45
CA SER A 936 18.90 20.04 -58.71
C SER A 936 17.55 19.79 -59.41
N GLY A 937 17.52 20.04 -60.73
CA GLY A 937 16.34 19.94 -61.57
C GLY A 937 15.20 20.87 -61.18
N ARG A 938 13.98 20.33 -61.28
CA ARG A 938 12.71 21.06 -61.09
C ARG A 938 12.33 21.26 -59.61
N LYS A 939 13.27 21.55 -58.72
CA LYS A 939 13.04 21.66 -57.26
C LYS A 939 13.47 23.01 -56.69
N ILE A 940 12.69 23.55 -55.75
CA ILE A 940 12.97 24.79 -55.04
C ILE A 940 12.83 24.54 -53.53
N ALA A 941 13.88 24.85 -52.76
CA ALA A 941 13.81 24.86 -51.30
C ALA A 941 13.33 26.23 -50.80
N VAL A 942 12.22 26.24 -50.07
CA VAL A 942 11.56 27.44 -49.54
C VAL A 942 11.68 27.41 -48.02
N VAL A 943 12.20 28.48 -47.42
CA VAL A 943 12.36 28.63 -45.96
C VAL A 943 11.79 29.96 -45.52
N TRP A 944 11.04 30.01 -44.43
CA TRP A 944 10.34 31.21 -43.94
C TRP A 944 10.52 31.44 -42.44
N LYS A 945 10.20 32.65 -41.97
CA LYS A 945 10.24 32.99 -40.54
C LYS A 945 9.08 32.30 -39.79
N LYS A 946 9.37 31.77 -38.60
CA LYS A 946 8.36 31.16 -37.70
C LYS A 946 7.32 32.20 -37.27
N GLN A 947 6.07 31.76 -37.09
CA GLN A 947 4.95 32.54 -36.54
C GLN A 947 4.11 31.61 -35.68
N THR A 948 3.85 32.02 -34.43
CA THR A 948 3.15 31.20 -33.43
C THR A 948 1.75 31.75 -33.12
N ALA A 949 1.58 33.06 -33.15
CA ALA A 949 0.29 33.70 -32.87
C ALA A 949 -0.77 33.32 -33.91
N ASN A 950 -1.86 32.69 -33.46
CA ASN A 950 -3.01 32.29 -34.26
C ASN A 950 -2.62 31.56 -35.56
N THR A 951 -1.55 30.75 -35.57
CA THR A 951 -1.03 30.11 -36.78
C THR A 951 -1.16 28.60 -36.70
N GLY A 952 -1.98 28.00 -37.58
CA GLY A 952 -2.13 26.55 -37.72
C GLY A 952 -1.18 25.94 -38.77
N GLY A 953 -0.60 26.75 -39.64
CA GLY A 953 0.37 26.33 -40.65
C GLY A 953 0.69 27.42 -41.67
N TYR A 954 1.28 27.01 -42.79
CA TYR A 954 1.72 27.90 -43.85
C TYR A 954 1.15 27.48 -45.21
N GLN A 955 0.96 28.46 -46.09
CA GLN A 955 0.64 28.22 -47.49
C GLN A 955 1.66 28.93 -48.37
N ILE A 956 2.23 28.19 -49.31
CA ILE A 956 3.16 28.71 -50.31
C ILE A 956 2.40 28.86 -51.62
N ARG A 957 2.54 29.99 -52.32
CA ARG A 957 2.14 30.12 -53.72
C ARG A 957 3.34 30.37 -54.62
N TYR A 958 3.33 29.78 -55.80
CA TYR A 958 4.41 29.97 -56.78
C TYR A 958 3.90 29.95 -58.23
N ALA A 959 4.54 30.75 -59.09
CA ALA A 959 4.22 30.84 -60.52
C ALA A 959 5.44 31.29 -61.34
N ALA A 960 5.47 30.97 -62.63
CA ALA A 960 6.46 31.53 -63.57
C ALA A 960 6.13 32.99 -63.98
N ASN A 961 4.90 33.44 -63.71
CA ASN A 961 4.42 34.78 -63.99
C ASN A 961 4.52 35.68 -62.74
N LYS A 962 5.06 36.90 -62.89
CA LYS A 962 5.27 37.86 -61.79
C LYS A 962 3.97 38.32 -61.10
N LYS A 963 2.85 38.31 -61.82
CA LYS A 963 1.51 38.64 -61.30
C LYS A 963 0.78 37.41 -60.73
N PHE A 964 1.47 36.27 -60.58
CA PHE A 964 0.91 35.00 -60.08
C PHE A 964 -0.30 34.46 -60.88
N LYS A 965 -0.42 34.81 -62.18
CA LYS A 965 -1.38 34.16 -63.09
C LYS A 965 -1.11 32.64 -63.11
N SER A 966 -2.16 31.84 -62.86
CA SER A 966 -2.11 30.36 -62.77
C SER A 966 -1.15 29.81 -61.70
N ALA A 967 -1.04 30.48 -60.55
CA ALA A 967 -0.20 30.03 -59.44
C ALA A 967 -0.62 28.66 -58.88
N LYS A 968 0.37 27.90 -58.41
CA LYS A 968 0.19 26.65 -57.66
C LYS A 968 0.35 26.90 -56.17
N TYR A 969 -0.34 26.10 -55.36
CA TYR A 969 -0.42 26.26 -53.91
C TYR A 969 0.03 25.00 -53.18
N VAL A 970 0.79 25.16 -52.10
CA VAL A 970 1.21 24.06 -51.21
C VAL A 970 0.90 24.46 -49.77
N LYS A 971 0.13 23.63 -49.06
CA LYS A 971 -0.13 23.80 -47.62
C LYS A 971 0.88 22.99 -46.80
N VAL A 972 1.31 23.56 -45.68
CA VAL A 972 2.23 22.95 -44.71
C VAL A 972 1.58 23.07 -43.33
N LYS A 973 1.14 21.93 -42.76
CA LYS A 973 0.48 21.88 -41.44
C LYS A 973 1.49 22.09 -40.32
N GLY A 974 1.12 22.81 -39.26
CA GLY A 974 1.93 23.03 -38.06
C GLY A 974 2.76 24.30 -38.10
N SER A 975 2.65 25.14 -37.06
CA SER A 975 3.38 26.40 -36.90
C SER A 975 4.89 26.23 -36.67
N LYS A 976 5.34 25.03 -36.27
CA LYS A 976 6.76 24.70 -36.09
C LYS A 976 7.48 24.41 -37.42
N ASN A 977 6.74 24.09 -38.49
CA ASN A 977 7.32 23.73 -39.79
C ASN A 977 7.67 24.98 -40.62
N THR A 978 8.97 25.29 -40.73
CA THR A 978 9.47 26.56 -41.32
C THR A 978 10.17 26.40 -42.68
N SER A 979 10.13 25.20 -43.26
CA SER A 979 10.69 24.95 -44.59
C SER A 979 9.91 23.90 -45.38
N LYS A 980 10.00 23.96 -46.71
CA LYS A 980 9.49 22.93 -47.62
C LYS A 980 10.25 22.98 -48.95
N THR A 981 10.61 21.82 -49.47
CA THR A 981 11.05 21.68 -50.86
C THR A 981 9.83 21.42 -51.75
N ILE A 982 9.63 22.27 -52.75
CA ILE A 982 8.54 22.16 -53.74
C ILE A 982 9.11 21.75 -55.11
N ARG A 983 8.34 20.95 -55.86
CA ARG A 983 8.64 20.59 -57.26
C ARG A 983 7.86 21.51 -58.20
N VAL A 984 8.51 22.02 -59.24
CA VAL A 984 7.91 22.95 -60.23
C VAL A 984 7.81 22.33 -61.62
N ARG A 985 7.12 23.00 -62.55
CA ARG A 985 6.78 22.43 -63.87
C ARG A 985 7.96 22.40 -64.85
N LYS A 986 8.73 23.50 -64.95
CA LYS A 986 9.82 23.68 -65.93
C LYS A 986 11.16 23.93 -65.23
N SER A 987 12.24 23.31 -65.73
CA SER A 987 13.62 23.66 -65.37
C SER A 987 14.04 24.96 -66.06
N ARG A 988 15.18 25.54 -65.66
CA ARG A 988 15.74 26.79 -66.21
C ARG A 988 14.79 28.01 -66.21
N THR A 989 13.67 27.92 -65.49
CA THR A 989 12.59 28.91 -65.52
C THR A 989 12.62 29.75 -64.24
N LYS A 990 12.39 31.06 -64.37
CA LYS A 990 12.28 31.96 -63.21
C LYS A 990 10.90 31.79 -62.56
N TYR A 991 10.88 31.48 -61.28
CA TYR A 991 9.67 31.37 -60.47
C TYR A 991 9.60 32.47 -59.42
N TYR A 992 8.40 33.02 -59.24
CA TYR A 992 8.03 33.93 -58.17
C TYR A 992 7.37 33.10 -57.07
N VAL A 993 7.80 33.28 -55.83
CA VAL A 993 7.36 32.50 -54.67
C VAL A 993 6.97 33.44 -53.54
N GLU A 994 5.84 33.16 -52.91
CA GLU A 994 5.36 33.84 -51.72
C GLU A 994 4.88 32.81 -50.69
N VAL A 995 4.87 33.21 -49.42
CA VAL A 995 4.35 32.40 -48.31
C VAL A 995 3.42 33.25 -47.46
N ARG A 996 2.38 32.63 -46.93
CA ARG A 996 1.47 33.22 -45.93
C ARG A 996 1.19 32.24 -44.81
N THR A 997 0.78 32.73 -43.66
CA THR A 997 0.27 31.90 -42.58
C THR A 997 -1.21 31.59 -42.79
N TYR A 998 -1.66 30.48 -42.25
CA TYR A 998 -3.08 30.17 -42.15
C TYR A 998 -3.42 29.59 -40.79
N VAL A 999 -4.70 29.71 -40.40
CA VAL A 999 -5.28 29.00 -39.27
C VAL A 999 -6.68 28.54 -39.62
N LYS A 1000 -7.07 27.39 -39.10
CA LYS A 1000 -8.42 26.86 -39.23
C LYS A 1000 -9.13 27.10 -37.89
N VAL A 1001 -10.30 27.72 -37.95
CA VAL A 1001 -11.20 27.91 -36.81
C VAL A 1001 -12.57 27.42 -37.28
N GLY A 1002 -13.09 26.38 -36.63
CA GLY A 1002 -14.20 25.58 -37.11
C GLY A 1002 -13.96 25.05 -38.54
N LYS A 1003 -14.94 25.23 -39.43
CA LYS A 1003 -14.83 24.83 -40.85
C LYS A 1003 -14.09 25.87 -41.71
N LYS A 1004 -13.81 27.08 -41.20
CA LYS A 1004 -13.25 28.20 -41.97
C LYS A 1004 -11.74 28.31 -41.84
N THR A 1005 -11.06 28.60 -42.95
CA THR A 1005 -9.61 28.89 -42.95
C THR A 1005 -9.37 30.38 -43.11
N TYR A 1006 -8.62 30.95 -42.19
CA TYR A 1006 -8.18 32.35 -42.21
C TYR A 1006 -6.73 32.41 -42.66
N TYR A 1007 -6.41 33.39 -43.49
CA TYR A 1007 -5.08 33.56 -44.06
C TYR A 1007 -4.56 34.95 -43.76
N SER A 1008 -3.25 35.08 -43.57
CA SER A 1008 -2.59 36.38 -43.59
C SER A 1008 -2.52 36.92 -45.02
N SER A 1009 -2.11 38.18 -45.15
CA SER A 1009 -1.57 38.68 -46.42
C SER A 1009 -0.34 37.86 -46.85
N TRP A 1010 -0.10 37.82 -48.16
CA TRP A 1010 1.09 37.19 -48.73
C TRP A 1010 2.36 37.95 -48.36
N SER A 1011 3.46 37.23 -48.16
CA SER A 1011 4.79 37.84 -48.04
C SER A 1011 5.16 38.59 -49.32
N LYS A 1012 6.16 39.48 -49.26
CA LYS A 1012 6.81 39.98 -50.48
C LYS A 1012 7.31 38.80 -51.34
N ALA A 1013 7.07 38.85 -52.65
CA ALA A 1013 7.57 37.85 -53.59
C ALA A 1013 9.10 37.83 -53.62
N LYS A 1014 9.68 36.63 -53.56
CA LYS A 1014 11.08 36.41 -53.96
C LYS A 1014 11.13 35.59 -55.24
N THR A 1015 12.22 35.69 -55.98
CA THR A 1015 12.39 34.96 -57.24
C THR A 1015 13.58 34.02 -57.19
N VAL A 1016 13.47 32.92 -57.92
CA VAL A 1016 14.55 31.96 -58.10
C VAL A 1016 14.45 31.33 -59.48
N ARG A 1017 15.59 31.12 -60.16
CA ARG A 1017 15.64 30.38 -61.43
C ARG A 1017 16.05 28.93 -61.14
N THR A 1018 15.26 27.96 -61.60
CA THR A 1018 15.56 26.54 -61.39
C THR A 1018 16.78 26.08 -62.20
N LYS A 1019 17.50 25.08 -61.69
CA LYS A 1019 18.67 24.51 -62.36
C LYS A 1019 18.25 23.59 -63.53
N LYS A 1020 19.23 23.14 -64.33
CA LYS A 1020 19.03 22.19 -65.43
C LYS A 1020 18.33 20.94 -64.92
#